data_AF-A0A6P6AKY5-F1
#
_entry.id   AF-A0A6P6AKY5-F1
#
_cell.length_a   1.000
_cell.length_b   1.000
_cell.length_c   1.000
_cell.angle_alpha   90.00
_cell.angle_beta   90.00
_cell.angle_gamma   90.00
#
_symmetry.space_group_name_H-M   'P 1'
#
loop_
_entity.id
_entity.type
_entity.pdbx_description
1 polymer ?
#
loop_
_entity_poly.entity_id
_entity_poly.type
_entity_poly.pdbx_seq_one_letter_code
_entity_poly.pdbx_strand_id
1 'polypeptide(L)'
;MAAPRPRRSASVRDPSDGRKRLDGAGSWDALEWTKIPVTRSISHVGLEFLLEAERVVEEGHGVVLVNTDEAGTLFVTNFRLLFLSDGTRNIVSLGTIPLATIERFNKMVVKVQSAPRQTDKSSSRRLLLIIGKDMRIIVFGFRPQTKQRRVIFDALSRCTKPARIWDLYAFTCGPSKFSNPNPKVRLLNEYFRLLGKGFHCASMRMIEDGSFTLSNDLLRISDTNSNYTTCQSYPFALIVPKNISDEEVIQASTFRARCRIPVVSWCHPGTGAVLARSSQPLVGLMMNMRSNADEKLVAALCTQLVNGKSSRRKLYIADARPRKNALANGAMGGGSESSSNYFQSEIVFFGIDNIHAMRESFARLRDYLDTHGAASSDGMSSFLRHGGWTWGGRNLSSMSASVSTLGDSGWLIHVQSVLAGSAWIAARVALESASVLVHCSDGWDRTSQLVSLANLMLDPYYRTFTGFQALVEKDWLAFGHPFSDRVGMPSISGTSFELTRQSSTGSFSSSPMRQSSGSLTPQASNSSHAQTNYSPIFLQWVDCVSQLLRMYPFAFEFSSTFLVDFLDCVLSCRFGNFLCNSEKERLQCGVYEACGCLWAYLADVRSSEGSSHAHYNLFYDPLKHNGRVLPPAAALAPTLWPQFHLRWACPSESQAGELEAESRHMAIKFSELQKAKEAAEKKAKEYSMAMETLNAELRNEKQVSSSAMNLAKRASKESAAIKRAIQSLGCRVNFTSSVNCSFDFESNPTETPQKYMHSPPRRNSDGTMGPEDKSDLSVSITVVSEDVVSSSPLGRVCETLCPLRNGGCRWPDAACAQLGSQFVGLKANFDAFDRLSIYDGYFQSE
;
A
#
# COMPACT_ATOMS: atom_id res chain seq x y z
N MET A 1 76.07 -12.97 -46.04
CA MET A 1 76.43 -14.31 -45.52
C MET A 1 75.24 -14.88 -44.77
N ALA A 2 74.87 -16.11 -45.12
CA ALA A 2 74.10 -17.12 -44.38
C ALA A 2 72.69 -16.78 -43.81
N ALA A 3 71.71 -17.57 -44.27
CA ALA A 3 70.32 -17.73 -43.81
C ALA A 3 70.23 -18.60 -42.51
N PRO A 4 69.09 -19.23 -42.10
CA PRO A 4 67.65 -19.00 -42.31
C PRO A 4 66.79 -19.13 -41.00
N ARG A 5 65.45 -18.96 -41.13
CA ARG A 5 64.39 -19.41 -40.19
C ARG A 5 64.45 -20.92 -39.88
N PRO A 6 63.68 -21.39 -38.86
CA PRO A 6 62.80 -22.54 -39.09
C PRO A 6 61.34 -22.30 -38.71
N ARG A 7 60.47 -23.09 -39.36
CA ARG A 7 59.01 -23.15 -39.30
C ARG A 7 58.53 -24.28 -38.37
N ARG A 8 57.36 -24.02 -37.75
CA ARG A 8 56.21 -24.91 -37.44
C ARG A 8 56.40 -26.16 -36.57
N SER A 9 55.53 -26.27 -35.56
CA SER A 9 54.72 -27.46 -35.34
C SER A 9 53.33 -27.06 -34.84
N ALA A 10 52.30 -27.65 -35.44
CA ALA A 10 50.94 -27.65 -34.95
C ALA A 10 50.71 -29.00 -34.26
N SER A 11 50.08 -29.02 -33.08
CA SER A 11 49.45 -30.22 -32.54
C SER A 11 48.04 -29.90 -32.06
N VAL A 12 47.15 -30.82 -32.41
CA VAL A 12 45.73 -30.87 -32.06
C VAL A 12 45.59 -31.61 -30.74
N ARG A 13 44.83 -31.07 -29.78
CA ARG A 13 43.96 -31.83 -28.85
C ARG A 13 43.06 -30.89 -28.04
N ASP A 14 41.86 -31.40 -27.81
CA ASP A 14 40.60 -30.78 -27.37
C ASP A 14 40.47 -30.84 -25.81
N PRO A 15 39.30 -30.57 -25.19
CA PRO A 15 39.01 -29.38 -24.39
C PRO A 15 38.93 -29.66 -22.87
N SER A 16 39.46 -28.76 -22.04
CA SER A 16 39.06 -28.68 -20.63
C SER A 16 39.38 -27.33 -19.99
N ASP A 17 38.31 -26.75 -19.45
CA ASP A 17 38.21 -25.86 -18.29
C ASP A 17 39.24 -24.73 -18.09
N GLY A 18 38.75 -23.49 -18.19
CA GLY A 18 39.58 -22.30 -18.03
C GLY A 18 38.78 -21.02 -18.03
N ARG A 19 37.89 -20.86 -17.05
CA ARG A 19 37.22 -19.59 -16.70
C ARG A 19 38.27 -18.54 -16.32
N LYS A 20 38.84 -17.83 -17.29
CA LYS A 20 39.65 -16.63 -17.05
C LYS A 20 38.77 -15.39 -17.10
N ARG A 21 38.49 -14.86 -15.91
CA ARG A 21 38.17 -13.44 -15.70
C ARG A 21 39.24 -12.61 -16.42
N LEU A 22 38.80 -11.80 -17.39
CA LEU A 22 39.60 -10.69 -17.89
C LEU A 22 39.50 -9.55 -16.86
N ASP A 23 40.44 -9.54 -15.94
CA ASP A 23 40.84 -8.30 -15.26
C ASP A 23 41.46 -7.39 -16.31
N GLY A 24 40.77 -6.30 -16.61
CA GLY A 24 41.19 -5.29 -17.57
C GLY A 24 40.73 -3.92 -17.09
N ALA A 25 41.56 -3.30 -16.25
CA ALA A 25 41.48 -1.88 -15.93
C ALA A 25 41.60 -1.06 -17.24
N GLY A 26 40.46 -0.57 -17.73
CA GLY A 26 40.39 0.37 -18.84
C GLY A 26 39.87 1.71 -18.35
N SER A 27 40.73 2.72 -18.32
CA SER A 27 40.36 4.13 -18.10
C SER A 27 39.30 4.57 -19.12
N TRP A 28 38.38 5.42 -18.70
CA TRP A 28 37.36 6.14 -19.51
C TRP A 28 37.90 6.91 -20.73
N ASP A 29 39.21 6.89 -20.98
CA ASP A 29 39.90 7.65 -22.03
C ASP A 29 39.95 6.95 -23.40
N ALA A 30 39.48 5.71 -23.52
CA ALA A 30 39.60 4.92 -24.75
C ALA A 30 38.25 4.52 -25.39
N LEU A 31 37.23 5.37 -25.34
CA LEU A 31 36.07 5.23 -26.24
C LEU A 31 36.50 5.61 -27.68
N GLU A 32 37.08 4.65 -28.40
CA GLU A 32 37.27 4.73 -29.85
C GLU A 32 35.88 4.78 -30.52
N TRP A 33 35.35 6.00 -30.71
CA TRP A 33 34.09 6.27 -31.44
C TRP A 33 34.02 5.65 -32.84
N THR A 34 35.16 5.18 -33.37
CA THR A 34 35.34 4.50 -34.65
C THR A 34 34.90 3.04 -34.65
N LYS A 35 34.66 2.40 -33.48
CA LYS A 35 34.20 1.00 -33.38
C LYS A 35 32.70 0.79 -33.22
N ILE A 36 31.91 1.87 -33.05
CA ILE A 36 30.45 1.78 -32.91
C ILE A 36 29.82 1.93 -34.30
N PRO A 37 29.30 0.84 -34.92
CA PRO A 37 28.70 0.89 -36.24
C PRO A 37 27.50 1.85 -36.22
N VAL A 38 27.43 2.75 -37.20
CA VAL A 38 26.22 3.53 -37.44
C VAL A 38 25.21 2.59 -38.09
N THR A 39 24.33 1.98 -37.30
CA THR A 39 23.17 1.28 -37.86
C THR A 39 22.26 2.32 -38.53
N ARG A 40 22.01 2.12 -39.82
CA ARG A 40 21.11 2.94 -40.65
C ARG A 40 19.69 2.91 -40.06
N SER A 41 18.95 4.00 -40.32
CA SER A 41 17.60 4.29 -39.86
C SER A 41 16.73 3.04 -39.66
N ILE A 42 16.30 2.84 -38.42
CA ILE A 42 15.23 1.89 -38.12
C ILE A 42 13.94 2.55 -38.65
N SER A 43 13.31 1.94 -39.64
CA SER A 43 11.96 2.30 -40.07
C SER A 43 11.03 2.25 -38.86
N HIS A 44 10.20 3.28 -38.64
CA HIS A 44 9.27 3.47 -37.50
C HIS A 44 8.17 2.39 -37.34
N VAL A 45 8.36 1.19 -37.88
CA VAL A 45 7.49 0.04 -37.72
C VAL A 45 7.86 -0.67 -36.41
N GLY A 46 7.07 -0.47 -35.35
CA GLY A 46 7.08 -1.35 -34.16
C GLY A 46 7.78 -0.85 -32.89
N LEU A 47 7.55 0.39 -32.45
CA LEU A 47 7.93 0.83 -31.09
C LEU A 47 6.84 0.43 -30.07
N GLU A 48 6.71 -0.87 -29.78
CA GLU A 48 5.68 -1.43 -28.87
C GLU A 48 5.76 -0.92 -27.42
N PHE A 49 6.83 -0.22 -27.05
CA PHE A 49 7.06 0.29 -25.69
C PHE A 49 6.56 1.72 -25.44
N LEU A 50 6.04 2.40 -26.48
CA LEU A 50 5.41 3.70 -26.32
C LEU A 50 4.05 3.55 -25.66
N LEU A 51 3.71 4.49 -24.77
CA LEU A 51 2.38 4.54 -24.19
C LEU A 51 1.34 4.98 -25.23
N GLU A 52 0.07 4.74 -24.94
CA GLU A 52 -1.04 5.22 -25.77
C GLU A 52 -0.97 6.74 -25.96
N ALA A 53 -1.00 7.21 -27.21
CA ALA A 53 -0.82 8.60 -27.61
C ALA A 53 0.56 9.22 -27.27
N GLU A 54 1.54 8.42 -26.85
CA GLU A 54 2.94 8.81 -26.77
C GLU A 54 3.56 8.80 -28.18
N ARG A 55 4.20 9.90 -28.57
CA ARG A 55 4.83 10.06 -29.87
C ARG A 55 6.26 10.57 -29.73
N VAL A 56 7.13 10.06 -30.58
CA VAL A 56 8.51 10.54 -30.69
C VAL A 56 8.53 11.94 -31.32
N VAL A 57 9.27 12.86 -30.69
CA VAL A 57 9.47 14.24 -31.14
C VAL A 57 10.85 14.40 -31.77
N GLU A 58 11.90 13.82 -31.19
CA GLU A 58 13.27 13.81 -31.73
C GLU A 58 14.04 12.57 -31.30
N GLU A 59 15.10 12.25 -32.05
CA GLU A 59 15.96 11.09 -31.82
C GLU A 59 17.46 11.45 -31.88
N GLY A 60 18.24 10.85 -30.98
CA GLY A 60 19.69 10.99 -30.90
C GLY A 60 20.35 9.62 -30.95
N HIS A 61 21.16 9.38 -31.98
CA HIS A 61 21.76 8.07 -32.26
C HIS A 61 23.23 7.99 -31.80
N GLY A 62 23.65 6.87 -31.21
CA GLY A 62 25.03 6.70 -30.76
C GLY A 62 25.36 7.62 -29.59
N VAL A 63 24.40 7.77 -28.68
CA VAL A 63 24.51 8.48 -27.40
C VAL A 63 25.00 7.48 -26.35
N VAL A 64 25.88 7.93 -25.45
CA VAL A 64 26.37 7.10 -24.34
C VAL A 64 25.73 7.57 -23.04
N LEU A 65 25.08 6.67 -22.31
CA LEU A 65 24.67 6.90 -20.93
C LEU A 65 25.90 6.75 -20.04
N VAL A 66 26.47 7.88 -19.60
CA VAL A 66 27.75 7.93 -18.88
C VAL A 66 27.64 7.26 -17.51
N ASN A 67 26.48 7.29 -16.86
CA ASN A 67 26.27 6.65 -15.56
C ASN A 67 26.57 5.14 -15.56
N THR A 68 26.34 4.44 -16.68
CA THR A 68 26.49 2.98 -16.80
C THR A 68 27.43 2.55 -17.93
N ASP A 69 28.05 3.50 -18.63
CA ASP A 69 28.86 3.28 -19.84
C ASP A 69 28.13 2.52 -20.96
N GLU A 70 26.82 2.71 -21.09
CA GLU A 70 26.01 2.04 -22.11
C GLU A 70 25.80 2.93 -23.34
N ALA A 71 26.07 2.40 -24.53
CA ALA A 71 25.73 3.06 -25.79
C ALA A 71 24.28 2.73 -26.20
N GLY A 72 23.60 3.72 -26.76
CA GLY A 72 22.20 3.60 -27.10
C GLY A 72 21.65 4.74 -27.94
N THR A 73 20.34 4.68 -28.13
CA THR A 73 19.54 5.69 -28.82
C THR A 73 18.65 6.42 -27.82
N LEU A 74 18.67 7.75 -27.88
CA LEU A 74 17.92 8.64 -27.00
C LEU A 74 16.73 9.25 -27.73
N PHE A 75 15.53 9.00 -27.24
CA PHE A 75 14.27 9.50 -27.78
C PHE A 75 13.70 10.58 -26.87
N VAL A 76 13.36 11.75 -27.43
CA VAL A 76 12.50 12.74 -26.77
C VAL A 76 11.08 12.49 -27.25
N THR A 77 10.17 12.12 -26.36
CA THR A 77 8.74 11.98 -26.67
C THR A 77 7.96 13.19 -26.17
N ASN A 78 6.65 13.23 -26.41
CA ASN A 78 5.75 14.20 -25.77
C ASN A 78 5.51 13.92 -24.27
N PHE A 79 6.08 12.85 -23.69
CA PHE A 79 5.91 12.48 -22.29
C PHE A 79 7.22 12.33 -21.52
N ARG A 80 8.24 11.71 -22.11
CA ARG A 80 9.49 11.35 -21.43
C ARG A 80 10.70 11.44 -22.36
N LEU A 81 11.85 11.49 -21.73
CA LEU A 81 13.11 11.11 -22.35
C LEU A 81 13.24 9.58 -22.19
N LEU A 82 13.52 8.86 -23.27
CA LEU A 82 13.64 7.40 -23.28
C LEU A 82 14.99 6.99 -23.85
N PHE A 83 15.73 6.16 -23.11
CA PHE A 83 17.03 5.65 -23.55
C PHE A 83 16.94 4.15 -23.82
N LEU A 84 17.21 3.77 -25.06
CA LEU A 84 17.20 2.40 -25.54
C LEU A 84 18.64 1.92 -25.72
N SER A 85 19.02 0.83 -25.07
CA SER A 85 20.36 0.25 -25.19
C SER A 85 20.55 -0.36 -26.59
N ASP A 86 21.63 -0.02 -27.29
CA ASP A 86 21.91 -0.56 -28.63
C ASP A 86 22.27 -2.06 -28.57
N GLY A 87 22.82 -2.52 -27.44
CA GLY A 87 23.23 -3.90 -27.23
C GLY A 87 22.05 -4.83 -26.93
N THR A 88 21.27 -4.51 -25.90
CA THR A 88 20.16 -5.36 -25.42
C THR A 88 18.82 -5.07 -26.11
N ARG A 89 18.70 -3.91 -26.77
CA ARG A 89 17.42 -3.36 -27.27
C ARG A 89 16.35 -3.18 -26.20
N ASN A 90 16.74 -3.13 -24.93
CA ASN A 90 15.85 -2.88 -23.82
C ASN A 90 15.94 -1.42 -23.37
N ILE A 91 14.85 -0.95 -22.75
CA ILE A 91 14.81 0.37 -22.13
C ILE A 91 15.67 0.35 -20.87
N VAL A 92 16.62 1.27 -20.78
CA VAL A 92 17.39 1.47 -19.55
C VAL A 92 16.61 2.42 -18.66
N SER A 93 16.17 1.92 -17.49
CA SER A 93 15.35 2.66 -16.54
C SER A 93 16.05 3.94 -16.07
N LEU A 94 17.34 3.87 -15.70
CA LEU A 94 18.12 5.03 -15.24
C LEU A 94 18.14 6.17 -16.28
N GLY A 95 18.28 5.84 -17.56
CA GLY A 95 18.29 6.79 -18.68
C GLY A 95 16.91 7.25 -19.14
N THR A 96 15.81 6.73 -18.56
CA THR A 96 14.44 7.01 -18.98
C THR A 96 13.67 7.78 -17.92
N ILE A 97 13.30 9.03 -18.21
CA ILE A 97 12.73 9.98 -17.24
C ILE A 97 11.55 10.77 -17.84
N PRO A 98 10.37 10.83 -17.19
CA PRO A 98 9.28 11.71 -17.61
C PRO A 98 9.71 13.18 -17.67
N LEU A 99 9.23 13.91 -18.67
CA LEU A 99 9.59 15.32 -18.87
C LEU A 99 9.20 16.18 -17.67
N ALA A 100 8.04 15.90 -17.06
CA ALA A 100 7.59 16.60 -15.86
C ALA A 100 8.43 16.24 -14.61
N THR A 101 9.12 15.09 -14.60
CA THR A 101 10.03 14.70 -13.51
C THR A 101 11.39 15.42 -13.60
N ILE A 102 11.74 16.00 -14.76
CA ILE A 102 12.98 16.76 -14.93
C ILE A 102 12.90 18.06 -14.13
N GLU A 103 13.84 18.26 -13.21
CA GLU A 103 14.00 19.50 -12.44
C GLU A 103 14.76 20.55 -13.26
N ARG A 104 15.89 20.16 -13.85
CA ARG A 104 16.73 21.02 -14.70
C ARG A 104 17.62 20.18 -15.62
N PHE A 105 18.06 20.78 -16.71
CA PHE A 105 19.03 20.16 -17.61
C PHE A 105 20.00 21.17 -18.22
N ASN A 106 21.26 20.77 -18.42
CA ASN A 106 22.35 21.66 -18.84
C ASN A 106 23.27 21.01 -19.87
N LYS A 107 23.74 21.80 -20.84
CA LYS A 107 24.83 21.39 -21.75
C LYS A 107 26.17 21.56 -21.02
N MET A 108 26.98 20.51 -20.95
CA MET A 108 28.33 20.56 -20.37
C MET A 108 29.39 20.23 -21.42
N VAL A 109 30.57 20.85 -21.34
CA VAL A 109 31.70 20.53 -22.20
C VAL A 109 32.90 20.26 -21.31
N VAL A 110 33.40 19.02 -21.34
CA VAL A 110 34.56 18.61 -20.57
C VAL A 110 35.74 18.45 -21.53
N LYS A 111 36.83 19.18 -21.27
CA LYS A 111 38.09 19.01 -22.01
C LYS A 111 38.88 17.90 -21.32
N VAL A 112 39.17 16.82 -22.04
CA VAL A 112 40.05 15.75 -21.52
C VAL A 112 41.49 16.26 -21.59
N GLN A 113 42.16 16.35 -20.44
CA GLN A 113 43.59 16.65 -20.41
C GLN A 113 44.35 15.40 -20.87
N SER A 114 44.91 15.44 -22.08
CA SER A 114 45.80 14.39 -22.56
C SER A 114 47.10 14.40 -21.75
N ALA A 115 47.57 13.24 -21.30
CA ALA A 115 48.91 13.09 -20.75
C ALA A 115 49.97 13.60 -21.76
N PRO A 116 51.17 14.05 -21.32
CA PRO A 116 52.07 14.89 -22.11
C PRO A 116 52.73 14.25 -23.35
N ARG A 117 52.27 13.09 -23.83
CA ARG A 117 52.98 12.29 -24.86
C ARG A 117 52.13 11.74 -26.01
N GLN A 118 50.93 12.26 -26.28
CA GLN A 118 50.22 11.95 -27.54
C GLN A 118 49.68 13.22 -28.20
N THR A 119 50.08 13.44 -29.45
CA THR A 119 49.75 14.60 -30.30
C THR A 119 48.42 14.45 -31.05
N ASP A 120 47.50 13.62 -30.56
CA ASP A 120 46.15 13.52 -31.13
C ASP A 120 45.22 14.55 -30.47
N LYS A 121 44.50 15.29 -31.31
CA LYS A 121 43.53 16.34 -30.92
C LYS A 121 42.68 15.88 -29.74
N SER A 122 42.86 16.50 -28.56
CA SER A 122 41.98 16.32 -27.41
C SER A 122 40.52 16.53 -27.84
N SER A 123 39.75 15.44 -27.89
CA SER A 123 38.34 15.50 -28.26
C SER A 123 37.54 16.01 -27.07
N SER A 124 37.00 17.23 -27.17
CA SER A 124 36.16 17.77 -26.10
C SER A 124 34.87 16.96 -25.99
N ARG A 125 34.59 16.39 -24.82
CA ARG A 125 33.36 15.63 -24.57
C ARG A 125 32.16 16.57 -24.52
N ARG A 126 31.09 16.23 -25.24
CA ARG A 126 29.85 17.00 -25.33
C ARG A 126 28.79 16.29 -24.50
N LEU A 127 28.54 16.77 -23.28
CA LEU A 127 27.63 16.13 -22.34
C LEU A 127 26.30 16.90 -22.23
N LEU A 128 25.24 16.19 -21.86
CA LEU A 128 23.95 16.70 -21.43
C LEU A 128 23.66 16.13 -20.04
N LEU A 129 23.59 17.01 -19.05
CA LEU A 129 23.22 16.67 -17.67
C LEU A 129 21.72 16.89 -17.50
N ILE A 130 21.01 15.88 -17.01
CA ILE A 130 19.61 15.94 -16.59
C ILE A 130 19.55 15.68 -15.09
N ILE A 131 18.86 16.54 -14.35
CA ILE A 131 18.63 16.37 -12.91
C ILE A 131 17.13 16.15 -12.71
N GLY A 132 16.79 15.02 -12.09
CA GLY A 132 15.43 14.60 -11.78
C GLY A 132 15.00 15.01 -10.37
N LYS A 133 13.69 15.20 -10.21
CA LYS A 133 13.01 15.37 -8.91
C LYS A 133 12.96 14.06 -8.12
N ASP A 134 13.36 12.96 -8.74
CA ASP A 134 13.17 11.59 -8.31
C ASP A 134 14.49 10.89 -7.96
N MET A 135 15.46 11.70 -7.50
CA MET A 135 16.83 11.35 -7.07
C MET A 135 17.83 11.07 -8.19
N ARG A 136 17.44 11.10 -9.47
CA ARG A 136 18.37 10.85 -10.58
C ARG A 136 19.22 12.06 -10.95
N ILE A 137 20.50 11.78 -11.26
CA ILE A 137 21.37 12.67 -12.02
C ILE A 137 21.87 11.88 -13.23
N ILE A 138 21.38 12.21 -14.41
CA ILE A 138 21.63 11.46 -15.65
C ILE A 138 22.56 12.25 -16.54
N VAL A 139 23.60 11.60 -17.07
CA VAL A 139 24.57 12.23 -17.97
C VAL A 139 24.63 11.48 -19.29
N PHE A 140 24.31 12.19 -20.38
CA PHE A 140 24.41 11.66 -21.74
C PHE A 140 25.61 12.26 -22.46
N GLY A 141 26.48 11.40 -22.98
CA GLY A 141 27.59 11.74 -23.85
C GLY A 141 27.20 11.69 -25.32
N PHE A 142 27.56 12.73 -26.07
CA PHE A 142 27.30 12.83 -27.51
C PHE A 142 28.60 12.86 -28.30
N ARG A 143 28.57 12.25 -29.48
CA ARG A 143 29.66 12.30 -30.46
C ARG A 143 30.05 13.75 -30.77
N PRO A 144 31.32 14.14 -30.62
CA PRO A 144 31.82 15.44 -31.05
C PRO A 144 31.50 15.69 -32.53
N GLN A 145 31.37 16.96 -32.92
CA GLN A 145 31.09 17.40 -34.31
C GLN A 145 29.72 17.00 -34.89
N THR A 146 28.83 16.38 -34.09
CA THR A 146 27.43 16.14 -34.48
C THR A 146 26.50 17.25 -33.97
N LYS A 147 25.34 17.41 -34.62
CA LYS A 147 24.27 18.33 -34.17
C LYS A 147 23.33 17.71 -33.13
N GLN A 148 23.45 16.41 -32.83
CA GLN A 148 22.47 15.66 -32.04
C GLN A 148 22.21 16.25 -30.64
N ARG A 149 23.27 16.59 -29.89
CA ARG A 149 23.11 17.21 -28.56
C ARG A 149 22.27 18.49 -28.61
N ARG A 150 22.44 19.27 -29.69
CA ARG A 150 21.68 20.51 -29.88
C ARG A 150 20.22 20.19 -30.17
N VAL A 151 19.95 19.28 -31.10
CA VAL A 151 18.59 18.83 -31.46
C VAL A 151 17.83 18.32 -30.24
N ILE A 152 18.43 17.40 -29.48
CA ILE A 152 17.83 16.84 -28.26
C ILE A 152 17.55 17.92 -27.21
N PHE A 153 18.53 18.80 -26.94
CA PHE A 153 18.34 19.86 -25.95
C PHE A 153 17.26 20.86 -26.37
N ASP A 154 17.23 21.23 -27.65
CA ASP A 154 16.26 22.18 -28.17
C ASP A 154 14.84 21.57 -28.13
N ALA A 155 14.72 20.25 -28.37
CA ALA A 155 13.47 19.52 -28.19
C ALA A 155 13.03 19.40 -26.72
N LEU A 156 13.94 19.06 -25.82
CA LEU A 156 13.68 19.07 -24.37
C LEU A 156 13.20 20.46 -23.91
N SER A 157 13.82 21.53 -24.40
CA SER A 157 13.45 22.90 -24.06
C SER A 157 12.02 23.25 -24.50
N ARG A 158 11.58 22.75 -25.66
CA ARG A 158 10.19 22.90 -26.13
C ARG A 158 9.22 22.05 -25.31
N CYS A 159 9.55 20.78 -25.06
CA CYS A 159 8.61 19.83 -24.46
C CYS A 159 8.46 19.97 -22.93
N THR A 160 9.49 20.48 -22.24
CA THR A 160 9.42 20.76 -20.79
C THR A 160 8.75 22.09 -20.46
N LYS A 161 8.48 22.93 -21.48
CA LYS A 161 7.79 24.22 -21.36
C LYS A 161 6.63 24.32 -22.34
N PRO A 162 5.59 23.47 -22.19
CA PRO A 162 4.39 23.56 -23.01
C PRO A 162 3.76 24.96 -22.95
N ALA A 163 3.19 25.40 -24.07
CA ALA A 163 2.55 26.71 -24.18
C ALA A 163 1.17 26.73 -23.50
N ARG A 164 0.47 25.59 -23.44
CA ARG A 164 -0.83 25.43 -22.79
C ARG A 164 -0.84 24.19 -21.91
N ILE A 165 -1.69 24.20 -20.86
CA ILE A 165 -1.79 23.05 -19.95
C ILE A 165 -2.24 21.79 -20.69
N TRP A 166 -3.11 21.99 -21.69
CA TRP A 166 -3.65 20.99 -22.61
C TRP A 166 -2.59 20.32 -23.49
N ASP A 167 -1.39 20.90 -23.62
CA ASP A 167 -0.30 20.30 -24.39
C ASP A 167 0.48 19.25 -23.55
N LEU A 168 0.18 19.12 -22.25
CA LEU A 168 0.73 18.06 -21.41
C LEU A 168 0.18 16.69 -21.82
N TYR A 169 1.03 15.66 -21.68
CA TYR A 169 0.66 14.28 -21.98
C TYR A 169 -0.63 13.82 -21.28
N ALA A 170 -0.87 14.26 -20.04
CA ALA A 170 -2.09 13.92 -19.29
C ALA A 170 -3.41 14.28 -19.99
N PHE A 171 -3.42 15.31 -20.85
CA PHE A 171 -4.58 15.67 -21.67
C PHE A 171 -4.59 14.96 -23.02
N THR A 172 -3.44 14.49 -23.49
CA THR A 172 -3.30 13.78 -24.77
C THR A 172 -3.73 12.33 -24.66
N CYS A 173 -3.42 11.66 -23.53
CA CYS A 173 -3.79 10.26 -23.31
C CYS A 173 -5.28 10.06 -22.98
N GLY A 174 -6.02 11.14 -22.65
CA GLY A 174 -7.45 11.11 -22.40
C GLY A 174 -7.87 10.28 -21.17
N PRO A 175 -9.19 10.20 -20.89
CA PRO A 175 -9.74 9.41 -19.79
C PRO A 175 -10.03 7.95 -20.14
N SER A 176 -9.91 7.54 -21.41
CA SER A 176 -10.58 6.37 -22.01
C SER A 176 -10.36 5.04 -21.28
N LYS A 177 -9.21 4.83 -20.63
CA LYS A 177 -8.94 3.62 -19.82
C LYS A 177 -9.11 3.81 -18.31
N PHE A 178 -8.98 5.02 -17.78
CA PHE A 178 -8.89 5.28 -16.33
C PHE A 178 -9.81 6.39 -15.85
N SER A 179 -11.10 6.29 -16.19
CA SER A 179 -12.13 7.18 -15.65
C SER A 179 -12.38 6.90 -14.16
N ASN A 180 -12.75 7.93 -13.39
CA ASN A 180 -13.04 7.81 -11.96
C ASN A 180 -14.14 8.81 -11.58
N PRO A 181 -14.97 8.53 -10.55
CA PRO A 181 -15.91 9.50 -10.00
C PRO A 181 -15.31 10.90 -9.75
N ASN A 182 -16.17 11.91 -9.74
CA ASN A 182 -15.75 13.29 -9.51
C ASN A 182 -15.13 13.45 -8.10
N PRO A 183 -13.98 14.13 -7.94
CA PRO A 183 -13.35 14.33 -6.63
C PRO A 183 -14.24 15.05 -5.62
N LYS A 184 -15.16 15.92 -6.06
CA LYS A 184 -16.14 16.55 -5.17
C LYS A 184 -17.04 15.53 -4.46
N VAL A 185 -17.44 14.47 -5.17
CA VAL A 185 -18.23 13.37 -4.61
C VAL A 185 -17.42 12.61 -3.57
N ARG A 186 -16.14 12.33 -3.85
CA ARG A 186 -15.25 11.68 -2.88
C ARG A 186 -15.02 12.51 -1.62
N LEU A 187 -14.85 13.83 -1.78
CA LEU A 187 -14.70 14.75 -0.65
C LEU A 187 -15.95 14.73 0.24
N LEU A 188 -17.15 14.78 -0.35
CA LEU A 188 -18.40 14.72 0.42
C LEU A 188 -18.61 13.37 1.11
N ASN A 189 -18.29 12.26 0.44
CA ASN A 189 -18.34 10.93 1.08
C ASN A 189 -17.44 10.90 2.33
N GLU A 190 -16.25 11.50 2.24
CA GLU A 190 -15.38 11.62 3.39
C GLU A 190 -15.96 12.53 4.48
N TYR A 191 -16.56 13.67 4.12
CA TYR A 191 -17.22 14.54 5.11
C TYR A 191 -18.41 13.85 5.79
N PHE A 192 -19.20 13.09 5.04
CA PHE A 192 -20.31 12.31 5.60
C PHE A 192 -19.78 11.26 6.58
N ARG A 193 -18.69 10.56 6.25
CA ARG A 193 -18.01 9.64 7.17
C ARG A 193 -17.58 10.35 8.46
N LEU A 194 -16.91 11.49 8.36
CA LEU A 194 -16.43 12.28 9.51
C LEU A 194 -17.57 12.81 10.39
N LEU A 195 -18.75 13.04 9.83
CA LEU A 195 -19.95 13.44 10.58
C LEU A 195 -20.72 12.27 11.22
N GLY A 196 -20.27 11.02 11.03
CA GLY A 196 -21.00 9.82 11.47
C GLY A 196 -22.21 9.50 10.59
N LYS A 197 -22.22 10.02 9.36
CA LYS A 197 -23.27 9.89 8.34
C LYS A 197 -22.82 9.03 7.14
N GLY A 198 -21.88 8.11 7.37
CA GLY A 198 -21.26 7.30 6.30
C GLY A 198 -22.21 6.37 5.51
N PHE A 199 -23.46 6.23 5.93
CA PHE A 199 -24.51 5.56 5.17
C PHE A 199 -25.08 6.41 4.03
N HIS A 200 -24.82 7.72 4.02
CA HIS A 200 -25.12 8.59 2.88
C HIS A 200 -24.03 8.45 1.81
N CYS A 201 -24.46 8.31 0.56
CA CYS A 201 -23.57 8.39 -0.60
C CYS A 201 -23.79 9.74 -1.30
N ALA A 202 -22.72 10.52 -1.43
CA ALA A 202 -22.73 11.74 -2.21
C ALA A 202 -22.95 11.44 -3.69
N SER A 203 -23.58 12.38 -4.39
CA SER A 203 -23.78 12.32 -5.82
C SER A 203 -23.63 13.71 -6.44
N MET A 204 -23.43 13.77 -7.76
CA MET A 204 -23.39 15.06 -8.47
C MET A 204 -24.71 15.83 -8.34
N ARG A 205 -25.85 15.14 -8.32
CA ARG A 205 -27.17 15.76 -8.11
C ARG A 205 -27.25 16.51 -6.78
N MET A 206 -26.75 15.89 -5.71
CA MET A 206 -26.70 16.53 -4.39
C MET A 206 -25.83 17.79 -4.36
N ILE A 207 -24.80 17.86 -5.22
CA ILE A 207 -23.93 19.04 -5.34
C ILE A 207 -24.64 20.14 -6.13
N GLU A 208 -25.34 19.77 -7.21
CA GLU A 208 -26.07 20.69 -8.08
C GLU A 208 -27.28 21.34 -7.39
N ASP A 209 -28.00 20.58 -6.56
CA ASP A 209 -29.18 21.06 -5.83
C ASP A 209 -28.86 21.67 -4.45
N GLY A 210 -27.61 21.60 -3.99
CA GLY A 210 -27.16 22.13 -2.70
C GLY A 210 -27.56 21.30 -1.47
N SER A 211 -28.10 20.10 -1.63
CA SER A 211 -28.58 19.25 -0.53
C SER A 211 -27.48 18.55 0.29
N PHE A 212 -26.21 18.82 -0.01
CA PHE A 212 -25.05 18.19 0.66
C PHE A 212 -24.72 18.76 2.05
N THR A 213 -25.45 19.76 2.54
CA THR A 213 -25.23 20.51 3.80
C THR A 213 -25.65 19.73 5.06
N LEU A 214 -25.09 18.53 5.24
CA LEU A 214 -25.38 17.69 6.40
C LEU A 214 -24.73 18.22 7.70
N SER A 215 -25.31 17.84 8.85
CA SER A 215 -24.77 18.17 10.18
C SER A 215 -24.94 17.02 11.17
N ASN A 216 -24.15 17.06 12.25
CA ASN A 216 -24.35 16.30 13.47
C ASN A 216 -24.57 17.26 14.66
N ASP A 217 -24.34 16.85 15.90
CA ASP A 217 -24.55 17.72 17.07
C ASP A 217 -23.47 18.81 17.23
N LEU A 218 -22.27 18.58 16.70
CA LEU A 218 -21.11 19.45 16.89
C LEU A 218 -20.73 20.25 15.64
N LEU A 219 -20.89 19.65 14.46
CA LEU A 219 -20.32 20.11 13.19
C LEU A 219 -21.37 20.12 12.08
N ARG A 220 -21.19 20.99 11.08
CA ARG A 220 -22.00 21.06 9.86
C ARG A 220 -21.12 21.27 8.63
N ILE A 221 -21.62 20.83 7.47
CA ILE A 221 -21.06 21.19 6.17
C ILE A 221 -21.67 22.52 5.74
N SER A 222 -20.82 23.51 5.51
CA SER A 222 -21.15 24.81 4.93
C SER A 222 -20.88 24.82 3.43
N ASP A 223 -21.77 25.45 2.69
CA ASP A 223 -21.72 25.68 1.24
C ASP A 223 -21.21 27.11 0.88
N THR A 224 -20.74 27.87 1.88
CA THR A 224 -20.20 29.23 1.73
C THR A 224 -19.08 29.39 0.70
N ASN A 225 -18.41 28.29 0.34
CA ASN A 225 -17.36 28.27 -0.66
C ASN A 225 -17.73 27.49 -1.93
N SER A 226 -19.01 27.18 -2.14
CA SER A 226 -19.50 26.35 -3.26
C SER A 226 -19.06 26.86 -4.64
N ASN A 227 -18.94 28.17 -4.80
CA ASN A 227 -18.48 28.89 -5.98
C ASN A 227 -17.03 29.39 -5.88
N TYR A 228 -16.29 29.03 -4.83
CA TYR A 228 -14.92 29.44 -4.54
C TYR A 228 -14.70 30.95 -4.35
N THR A 229 -15.74 31.74 -4.01
CA THR A 229 -15.57 33.19 -3.80
C THR A 229 -14.96 33.51 -2.45
N THR A 230 -15.33 32.77 -1.39
CA THR A 230 -14.85 33.00 -0.03
C THR A 230 -13.37 32.66 0.10
N CYS A 231 -12.95 31.53 -0.44
CA CYS A 231 -11.54 31.14 -0.49
C CYS A 231 -11.26 30.30 -1.74
N GLN A 232 -10.54 30.90 -2.69
CA GLN A 232 -10.24 30.27 -3.99
C GLN A 232 -9.35 29.02 -3.91
N SER A 233 -8.65 28.86 -2.79
CA SER A 233 -7.69 27.77 -2.57
C SER A 233 -8.21 26.69 -1.60
N TYR A 234 -9.45 26.80 -1.14
CA TYR A 234 -10.14 25.81 -0.32
C TYR A 234 -11.12 24.98 -1.18
N PRO A 235 -11.55 23.82 -0.66
CA PRO A 235 -12.59 23.04 -1.31
C PRO A 235 -13.93 23.79 -1.36
N PHE A 236 -14.80 23.34 -2.25
CA PHE A 236 -16.14 23.93 -2.42
C PHE A 236 -17.04 23.81 -1.18
N ALA A 237 -16.83 22.78 -0.36
CA ALA A 237 -17.59 22.52 0.87
C ALA A 237 -16.64 22.57 2.07
N LEU A 238 -17.09 23.08 3.22
CA LEU A 238 -16.27 23.26 4.41
C LEU A 238 -16.95 22.70 5.66
N ILE A 239 -16.23 21.94 6.49
CA ILE A 239 -16.73 21.52 7.80
C ILE A 239 -16.42 22.61 8.83
N VAL A 240 -17.46 23.15 9.45
CA VAL A 240 -17.40 24.20 10.47
C VAL A 240 -18.21 23.81 11.71
N PRO A 241 -17.97 24.44 12.88
CA PRO A 241 -18.80 24.23 14.06
C PRO A 241 -20.27 24.57 13.79
N LYS A 242 -21.19 23.72 14.28
CA LYS A 242 -22.64 23.86 14.03
C LYS A 242 -23.21 25.19 14.50
N ASN A 243 -22.66 25.75 15.58
CA ASN A 243 -23.12 26.97 16.22
C ASN A 243 -22.56 28.26 15.60
N ILE A 244 -21.75 28.18 14.54
CA ILE A 244 -21.24 29.33 13.79
C ILE A 244 -22.07 29.47 12.52
N SER A 245 -22.60 30.68 12.26
CA SER A 245 -23.38 30.96 11.04
C SER A 245 -22.47 31.20 9.83
N ASP A 246 -23.03 31.10 8.63
CA ASP A 246 -22.27 31.31 7.39
C ASP A 246 -21.81 32.78 7.23
N GLU A 247 -22.57 33.75 7.75
CA GLU A 247 -22.15 35.15 7.82
C GLU A 247 -20.92 35.32 8.71
N GLU A 248 -20.85 34.63 9.85
CA GLU A 248 -19.71 34.67 10.75
C GLU A 248 -18.48 34.01 10.11
N VAL A 249 -18.67 32.92 9.36
CA VAL A 249 -17.62 32.28 8.56
C VAL A 249 -17.04 33.26 7.54
N ILE A 250 -17.89 33.99 6.81
CA ILE A 250 -17.48 34.98 5.81
C ILE A 250 -16.75 36.15 6.47
N GLN A 251 -17.25 36.65 7.61
CA GLN A 251 -16.58 37.73 8.36
C GLN A 251 -15.21 37.31 8.91
N ALA A 252 -15.06 36.07 9.37
CA ALA A 252 -13.77 35.55 9.82
C ALA A 252 -12.75 35.42 8.68
N SER A 253 -13.20 35.22 7.44
CA SER A 253 -12.31 34.94 6.30
C SER A 253 -11.36 36.09 5.98
N THR A 254 -11.81 37.34 6.09
CA THR A 254 -10.98 38.49 5.80
C THR A 254 -9.82 38.68 6.78
N PHE A 255 -9.86 38.04 7.96
CA PHE A 255 -8.80 38.10 8.96
C PHE A 255 -7.73 37.01 8.78
N ARG A 256 -7.94 36.05 7.89
CA ARG A 256 -7.00 34.94 7.64
C ARG A 256 -6.32 35.13 6.30
N ALA A 257 -5.01 34.92 6.25
CA ALA A 257 -4.25 35.09 5.00
C ALA A 257 -4.85 34.25 3.85
N ARG A 258 -5.11 34.91 2.70
CA ARG A 258 -5.80 34.29 1.54
C ARG A 258 -7.18 33.72 1.85
N CYS A 259 -7.82 34.21 2.91
CA CYS A 259 -9.15 33.78 3.36
C CYS A 259 -9.23 32.29 3.76
N ARG A 260 -8.10 31.68 4.14
CA ARG A 260 -8.02 30.27 4.55
C ARG A 260 -8.38 30.12 6.02
N ILE A 261 -9.68 30.22 6.28
CA ILE A 261 -10.32 30.17 7.61
C ILE A 261 -10.08 28.87 8.38
N PRO A 262 -10.14 28.90 9.73
CA PRO A 262 -10.22 27.69 10.54
C PRO A 262 -11.38 26.78 10.13
N VAL A 263 -11.04 25.59 9.64
CA VAL A 263 -12.01 24.55 9.26
C VAL A 263 -11.56 23.18 9.75
N VAL A 264 -12.51 22.30 10.02
CA VAL A 264 -12.25 20.96 10.58
C VAL A 264 -11.79 20.03 9.47
N SER A 265 -10.62 19.39 9.67
CA SER A 265 -10.09 18.34 8.79
C SER A 265 -10.43 16.94 9.31
N TRP A 266 -10.55 16.76 10.62
CA TRP A 266 -10.93 15.49 11.25
C TRP A 266 -11.57 15.69 12.63
N CYS A 267 -12.41 14.75 13.04
CA CYS A 267 -13.06 14.74 14.35
C CYS A 267 -12.99 13.35 14.98
N HIS A 268 -12.67 13.30 16.27
CA HIS A 268 -12.61 12.06 17.02
C HIS A 268 -14.01 11.51 17.28
N PRO A 269 -14.34 10.27 16.84
CA PRO A 269 -15.71 9.75 16.89
C PRO A 269 -16.25 9.59 18.32
N GLY A 270 -15.40 9.20 19.28
CA GLY A 270 -15.79 9.08 20.69
C GLY A 270 -15.80 10.40 21.46
N THR A 271 -14.70 11.16 21.43
CA THR A 271 -14.55 12.34 22.31
C THR A 271 -15.09 13.62 21.70
N GLY A 272 -15.26 13.74 20.39
CA GLY A 272 -15.61 14.99 19.69
C GLY A 272 -14.46 15.99 19.57
N ALA A 273 -13.22 15.59 19.86
CA ALA A 273 -12.02 16.43 19.65
C ALA A 273 -11.84 16.70 18.16
N VAL A 274 -11.47 17.93 17.79
CA VAL A 274 -11.28 18.28 16.38
C VAL A 274 -9.82 18.59 16.06
N LEU A 275 -9.40 18.15 14.88
CA LEU A 275 -8.19 18.61 14.22
C LEU A 275 -8.62 19.58 13.11
N ALA A 276 -8.32 20.86 13.31
CA ALA A 276 -8.65 21.94 12.40
C ALA A 276 -7.40 22.50 11.72
N ARG A 277 -7.60 23.20 10.60
CA ARG A 277 -6.54 23.81 9.81
C ARG A 277 -6.91 25.22 9.35
N SER A 278 -5.91 26.08 9.18
CA SER A 278 -6.06 27.44 8.63
C SER A 278 -4.74 27.98 8.07
N SER A 279 -4.76 29.21 7.56
CA SER A 279 -3.57 30.07 7.42
C SER A 279 -3.34 30.92 8.66
N GLN A 280 -2.22 31.67 8.68
CA GLN A 280 -1.97 32.65 9.74
C GLN A 280 -3.08 33.73 9.82
N PRO A 281 -3.31 34.28 11.03
CA PRO A 281 -4.11 35.50 11.20
C PRO A 281 -3.36 36.73 10.67
N LEU A 282 -4.11 37.75 10.24
CA LEU A 282 -3.60 39.04 9.77
C LEU A 282 -3.64 40.06 10.91
N VAL A 283 -2.72 39.93 11.88
CA VAL A 283 -2.69 40.79 13.08
C VAL A 283 -2.15 42.20 12.82
N GLY A 284 -1.78 42.50 11.57
CA GLY A 284 -1.29 43.81 11.15
C GLY A 284 0.15 44.08 11.60
N LEU A 285 0.75 45.15 11.05
CA LEU A 285 2.16 45.49 11.30
C LEU A 285 2.47 45.74 12.78
N MET A 286 1.50 46.27 13.52
CA MET A 286 1.60 46.53 14.96
C MET A 286 1.21 45.31 15.82
N MET A 287 0.87 44.16 15.20
CA MET A 287 0.47 42.92 15.85
C MET A 287 -0.67 43.07 16.88
N ASN A 288 -1.59 44.00 16.63
CA ASN A 288 -2.68 44.34 17.55
C ASN A 288 -4.07 44.29 16.89
N MET A 289 -4.16 44.00 15.59
CA MET A 289 -5.46 43.81 14.93
C MET A 289 -6.11 42.51 15.41
N ARG A 290 -7.43 42.56 15.57
CA ARG A 290 -8.25 41.48 16.10
C ARG A 290 -9.50 41.31 15.26
N SER A 291 -10.08 40.11 15.31
CA SER A 291 -11.36 39.80 14.69
C SER A 291 -12.22 39.00 15.66
N ASN A 292 -13.33 39.60 16.10
CA ASN A 292 -14.28 38.91 16.99
C ASN A 292 -14.89 37.68 16.32
N ALA A 293 -15.09 37.72 14.98
CA ALA A 293 -15.59 36.59 14.22
C ALA A 293 -14.58 35.42 14.19
N ASP A 294 -13.28 35.71 13.98
CA ASP A 294 -12.24 34.68 14.03
C ASP A 294 -12.06 34.12 15.44
N GLU A 295 -12.01 34.99 16.46
CA GLU A 295 -11.92 34.58 17.87
C GLU A 295 -13.11 33.68 18.26
N LYS A 296 -14.33 34.01 17.85
CA LYS A 296 -15.53 33.20 18.07
C LYS A 296 -15.46 31.86 17.33
N LEU A 297 -15.05 31.86 16.07
CA LEU A 297 -14.89 30.65 15.25
C LEU A 297 -13.85 29.70 15.86
N VAL A 298 -12.69 30.22 16.27
CA VAL A 298 -11.64 29.42 16.92
C VAL A 298 -12.12 28.90 18.27
N ALA A 299 -12.79 29.71 19.08
CA ALA A 299 -13.36 29.28 20.35
C ALA A 299 -14.43 28.18 20.18
N ALA A 300 -15.17 28.18 19.07
CA ALA A 300 -16.17 27.14 18.77
C ALA A 300 -15.55 25.77 18.46
N LEU A 301 -14.25 25.69 18.15
CA LEU A 301 -13.53 24.40 18.06
C LEU A 301 -13.36 23.72 19.43
N CYS A 302 -13.48 24.48 20.52
CA CYS A 302 -13.52 23.98 21.90
C CYS A 302 -14.91 23.39 22.22
N THR A 303 -15.24 22.25 21.61
CA THR A 303 -16.49 21.52 21.90
C THR A 303 -16.58 21.11 23.38
N GLN A 304 -17.80 21.00 23.93
CA GLN A 304 -18.00 20.49 25.28
C GLN A 304 -17.56 19.02 25.39
N LEU A 305 -17.01 18.63 26.54
CA LEU A 305 -16.63 17.24 26.81
C LEU A 305 -17.89 16.40 27.06
N VAL A 306 -18.05 15.29 26.34
CA VAL A 306 -19.23 14.41 26.39
C VAL A 306 -19.56 13.90 27.81
N ASN A 307 -18.56 13.79 28.70
CA ASN A 307 -18.69 13.24 30.06
C ASN A 307 -18.21 14.16 31.20
N GLY A 308 -17.91 15.44 30.93
CA GLY A 308 -17.35 16.37 31.91
C GLY A 308 -18.38 17.37 32.44
N LYS A 309 -18.50 17.53 33.76
CA LYS A 309 -19.20 18.67 34.38
C LYS A 309 -18.63 19.98 33.81
N SER A 310 -19.35 20.65 32.93
CA SER A 310 -19.18 22.04 32.46
C SER A 310 -17.77 22.53 32.06
N SER A 311 -16.74 21.69 31.97
CA SER A 311 -15.39 22.11 31.60
C SER A 311 -15.24 22.11 30.07
N ARG A 312 -14.79 23.26 29.53
CA ARG A 312 -14.45 23.38 28.11
C ARG A 312 -13.17 22.61 27.81
N ARG A 313 -13.14 21.95 26.66
CA ARG A 313 -11.97 21.23 26.14
C ARG A 313 -10.80 22.19 25.92
N LYS A 314 -9.58 21.71 26.19
CA LYS A 314 -8.35 22.44 25.87
C LYS A 314 -8.18 22.58 24.35
N LEU A 315 -7.73 23.75 23.90
CA LEU A 315 -7.38 24.02 22.52
C LEU A 315 -5.89 24.35 22.40
N TYR A 316 -5.22 23.68 21.47
CA TYR A 316 -3.88 24.01 21.06
C TYR A 316 -3.89 24.69 19.70
N ILE A 317 -3.17 25.80 19.57
CA ILE A 317 -2.91 26.47 18.30
C ILE A 317 -1.47 26.17 17.91
N ALA A 318 -1.30 25.26 16.95
CA ALA A 318 -0.01 24.76 16.52
C ALA A 318 0.46 25.50 15.26
N ASP A 319 1.37 26.47 15.45
CA ASP A 319 2.07 27.13 14.36
C ASP A 319 3.27 26.28 13.93
N ALA A 320 3.23 25.79 12.69
CA ALA A 320 4.28 24.92 12.18
C ALA A 320 5.65 25.62 12.09
N ARG A 321 5.70 26.96 12.10
CA ARG A 321 6.92 27.73 11.81
C ARG A 321 7.87 27.78 13.02
N PRO A 322 9.16 28.10 12.79
CA PRO A 322 10.00 28.67 13.83
C PRO A 322 9.40 29.98 14.35
N ARG A 323 9.43 30.19 15.67
CA ARG A 323 8.93 31.41 16.32
C ARG A 323 9.50 32.69 15.69
N LYS A 324 10.79 32.69 15.33
CA LYS A 324 11.43 33.81 14.62
C LYS A 324 10.77 34.13 13.27
N ASN A 325 10.36 33.11 12.52
CA ASN A 325 9.73 33.29 11.22
C ASN A 325 8.29 33.76 11.38
N ALA A 326 7.58 33.29 12.41
CA ALA A 326 6.25 33.78 12.75
C ALA A 326 6.27 35.27 13.13
N LEU A 327 7.26 35.69 13.93
CA LEU A 327 7.46 37.10 14.28
C LEU A 327 7.79 37.95 13.05
N ALA A 328 8.66 37.47 12.15
CA ALA A 328 8.96 38.15 10.89
C ALA A 328 7.71 38.30 9.99
N ASN A 329 6.81 37.31 9.97
CA ASN A 329 5.53 37.43 9.27
C ASN A 329 4.60 38.46 9.94
N GLY A 330 4.62 38.56 11.27
CA GLY A 330 3.87 39.60 11.99
C GLY A 330 4.34 41.01 11.61
N ALA A 331 5.65 41.21 11.45
CA ALA A 331 6.20 42.47 10.95
C ALA A 331 5.81 42.77 9.48
N MET A 332 5.21 41.81 8.77
CA MET A 332 4.67 41.97 7.41
C MET A 332 3.13 41.94 7.38
N GLY A 333 2.46 42.04 8.54
CA GLY A 333 1.00 42.09 8.65
C GLY A 333 0.31 40.75 8.87
N GLY A 334 1.03 39.62 8.78
CA GLY A 334 0.58 38.29 9.21
C GLY A 334 0.77 38.11 10.72
N GLY A 335 1.19 36.93 11.17
CA GLY A 335 1.59 36.68 12.56
C GLY A 335 1.08 35.38 13.13
N SER A 336 0.87 35.32 14.44
CA SER A 336 0.27 34.18 15.16
C SER A 336 -0.72 34.73 16.19
N GLU A 337 -1.64 33.87 16.63
CA GLU A 337 -2.61 34.15 17.68
C GLU A 337 -1.91 34.55 18.99
N SER A 338 -2.61 35.32 19.84
CA SER A 338 -2.17 35.67 21.19
C SER A 338 -3.06 35.00 22.23
N SER A 339 -2.47 34.42 23.29
CA SER A 339 -3.22 33.80 24.39
C SER A 339 -4.12 34.79 25.14
N SER A 340 -3.87 36.10 25.04
CA SER A 340 -4.74 37.15 25.60
C SER A 340 -6.07 37.26 24.87
N ASN A 341 -6.09 37.00 23.55
CA ASN A 341 -7.25 37.21 22.69
C ASN A 341 -7.98 35.88 22.45
N TYR A 342 -7.22 34.79 22.30
CA TYR A 342 -7.75 33.44 22.10
C TYR A 342 -7.77 32.73 23.46
N PHE A 343 -8.78 33.06 24.27
CA PHE A 343 -8.94 32.49 25.61
C PHE A 343 -8.99 30.95 25.57
N GLN A 344 -8.46 30.29 26.61
CA GLN A 344 -8.37 28.81 26.70
C GLN A 344 -7.55 28.13 25.59
N SER A 345 -6.73 28.89 24.86
CA SER A 345 -5.84 28.38 23.82
C SER A 345 -4.37 28.43 24.25
N GLU A 346 -3.61 27.38 23.94
CA GLU A 346 -2.16 27.34 24.13
C GLU A 346 -1.46 27.33 22.76
N ILE A 347 -0.55 28.28 22.53
CA ILE A 347 0.15 28.42 21.25
C ILE A 347 1.49 27.69 21.30
N VAL A 348 1.72 26.83 20.31
CA VAL A 348 2.92 25.99 20.20
C VAL A 348 3.58 26.20 18.84
N PHE A 349 4.91 26.26 18.82
CA PHE A 349 5.71 26.41 17.60
C PHE A 349 6.52 25.15 17.32
N PHE A 350 6.39 24.56 16.12
CA PHE A 350 7.12 23.33 15.77
C PHE A 350 8.48 23.54 15.13
N GLY A 351 8.83 24.75 14.71
CA GLY A 351 10.18 25.00 14.17
C GLY A 351 10.43 24.43 12.77
N ILE A 352 9.40 24.13 11.99
CA ILE A 352 9.55 23.56 10.64
C ILE A 352 9.87 24.67 9.63
N ASP A 353 11.07 24.59 9.06
CA ASP A 353 11.58 25.56 8.10
C ASP A 353 10.73 25.68 6.83
N ASN A 354 11.02 26.71 6.04
CA ASN A 354 10.25 27.03 4.83
C ASN A 354 10.63 26.14 3.63
N ILE A 355 9.94 26.37 2.52
CA ILE A 355 10.12 25.63 1.27
C ILE A 355 11.55 25.67 0.70
N HIS A 356 12.31 26.73 0.98
CA HIS A 356 13.67 26.90 0.45
C HIS A 356 14.66 26.00 1.18
N ALA A 357 14.55 25.90 2.51
CA ALA A 357 15.36 24.97 3.30
C ALA A 357 15.15 23.51 2.86
N MET A 358 13.89 23.11 2.63
CA MET A 358 13.57 21.75 2.16
C MET A 358 14.15 21.46 0.77
N ARG A 359 14.09 22.43 -0.14
CA ARG A 359 14.65 22.31 -1.49
C ARG A 359 16.17 22.15 -1.46
N GLU A 360 16.86 22.98 -0.69
CA GLU A 360 18.31 22.91 -0.56
C GLU A 360 18.76 21.61 0.11
N SER A 361 18.04 21.19 1.16
CA SER A 361 18.31 19.94 1.86
C SER A 361 18.17 18.72 0.96
N PHE A 362 17.11 18.64 0.17
CA PHE A 362 16.90 17.56 -0.80
C PHE A 362 17.94 17.56 -1.92
N ALA A 363 18.33 18.74 -2.42
CA ALA A 363 19.40 18.85 -3.41
C ALA A 363 20.74 18.33 -2.86
N ARG A 364 21.12 18.71 -1.63
CA ARG A 364 22.32 18.20 -0.95
C ARG A 364 22.27 16.67 -0.77
N LEU A 365 21.12 16.13 -0.38
CA LEU A 365 20.94 14.68 -0.24
C LEU A 365 21.15 13.96 -1.59
N ARG A 366 20.53 14.45 -2.67
CA ARG A 366 20.68 13.87 -4.01
C ARG A 366 22.13 13.93 -4.49
N ASP A 367 22.79 15.07 -4.35
CA ASP A 367 24.17 15.26 -4.80
C ASP A 367 25.13 14.34 -4.01
N TYR A 368 24.89 14.15 -2.71
CA TYR A 368 25.62 13.20 -1.88
C TYR A 368 25.45 11.76 -2.38
N LEU A 369 24.21 11.32 -2.60
CA LEU A 369 23.92 9.96 -3.05
C LEU A 369 24.44 9.68 -4.47
N ASP A 370 24.43 10.66 -5.36
CA ASP A 370 25.03 10.54 -6.70
C ASP A 370 26.57 10.41 -6.62
N THR A 371 27.22 11.20 -5.76
CA THR A 371 28.69 11.18 -5.60
C THR A 371 29.20 9.83 -5.09
N HIS A 372 28.45 9.20 -4.17
CA HIS A 372 28.82 7.95 -3.50
C HIS A 372 28.10 6.71 -4.04
N GLY A 373 27.22 6.86 -5.03
CA GLY A 373 26.48 5.77 -5.66
C GLY A 373 27.32 4.95 -6.66
N ALA A 374 26.83 3.74 -6.98
CA ALA A 374 27.41 2.86 -7.98
C ALA A 374 27.26 3.41 -9.42
N ALA A 375 26.19 4.13 -9.70
CA ALA A 375 25.87 4.72 -11.01
C ALA A 375 26.09 6.25 -11.04
N SER A 376 27.24 6.70 -10.53
CA SER A 376 27.56 8.13 -10.37
C SER A 376 27.57 8.89 -11.70
N SER A 377 27.10 10.13 -11.68
CA SER A 377 27.01 10.99 -12.87
C SER A 377 28.36 11.36 -13.50
N ASP A 378 29.47 11.24 -12.79
CA ASP A 378 30.82 11.47 -13.34
C ASP A 378 31.43 10.23 -14.03
N GLY A 379 30.70 9.11 -14.07
CA GLY A 379 31.15 7.84 -14.63
C GLY A 379 32.13 7.09 -13.73
N MET A 380 32.57 7.67 -12.60
CA MET A 380 33.47 6.98 -11.68
C MET A 380 32.63 6.15 -10.70
N SER A 381 32.68 4.82 -10.83
CA SER A 381 32.05 3.95 -9.82
C SER A 381 32.60 4.28 -8.43
N SER A 382 31.76 4.22 -7.39
CA SER A 382 32.17 4.44 -5.99
C SER A 382 33.36 3.58 -5.58
N PHE A 383 33.53 2.41 -6.21
CA PHE A 383 34.66 1.49 -6.03
C PHE A 383 36.04 2.11 -6.35
N LEU A 384 36.10 3.08 -7.27
CA LEU A 384 37.34 3.72 -7.72
C LEU A 384 37.71 4.98 -6.91
N ARG A 385 36.80 5.50 -6.09
CA ARG A 385 37.08 6.61 -5.17
C ARG A 385 37.73 6.09 -3.88
N HIS A 386 39.02 5.72 -3.93
CA HIS A 386 39.89 5.39 -2.79
C HIS A 386 39.17 4.92 -1.49
N GLY A 387 38.64 3.69 -1.52
CA GLY A 387 37.97 3.06 -0.39
C GLY A 387 36.73 2.30 -0.86
N GLY A 388 36.59 1.04 -0.47
CA GLY A 388 35.46 0.19 -0.88
C GLY A 388 34.09 0.81 -0.56
N TRP A 389 33.02 0.18 -1.07
CA TRP A 389 31.62 0.57 -0.88
C TRP A 389 31.39 1.29 0.47
N THR A 390 31.06 2.58 0.42
CA THR A 390 30.77 3.37 1.64
C THR A 390 29.59 2.81 2.44
N TRP A 391 28.72 2.04 1.78
CA TRP A 391 27.56 1.38 2.37
C TRP A 391 27.87 -0.02 2.94
N GLY A 392 28.97 -0.65 2.50
CA GLY A 392 29.43 -1.98 2.93
C GLY A 392 30.73 -1.89 3.72
N GLY A 393 30.61 -1.59 5.01
CA GLY A 393 31.71 -1.32 5.94
C GLY A 393 32.97 -2.18 5.76
N ARG A 394 34.09 -1.52 5.45
CA ARG A 394 35.44 -2.07 5.68
C ARG A 394 36.28 -1.25 6.66
N ASN A 395 35.81 -0.07 7.11
CA ASN A 395 36.47 0.70 8.17
C ASN A 395 35.46 1.60 8.93
N LEU A 396 35.56 1.66 10.27
CA LEU A 396 34.67 2.41 11.15
C LEU A 396 34.71 3.93 10.90
N SER A 397 35.88 4.45 10.50
CA SER A 397 36.10 5.86 10.17
C SER A 397 35.44 6.29 8.84
N SER A 398 35.21 5.37 7.91
CA SER A 398 34.47 5.65 6.67
C SER A 398 32.95 5.71 6.89
N MET A 399 32.42 4.91 7.83
CA MET A 399 31.01 4.96 8.22
C MET A 399 30.67 6.23 8.99
N SER A 400 31.52 6.65 9.94
CA SER A 400 31.29 7.90 10.68
C SER A 400 31.34 9.13 9.76
N ALA A 401 32.31 9.20 8.85
CA ALA A 401 32.37 10.27 7.85
C ALA A 401 31.15 10.28 6.91
N SER A 402 30.66 9.10 6.50
CA SER A 402 29.45 8.97 5.67
C SER A 402 28.18 9.39 6.41
N VAL A 403 28.05 9.04 7.68
CA VAL A 403 26.92 9.44 8.54
C VAL A 403 26.96 10.94 8.83
N SER A 404 28.13 11.53 9.08
CA SER A 404 28.28 12.97 9.27
C SER A 404 27.91 13.76 8.02
N THR A 405 28.42 13.37 6.85
CA THR A 405 28.13 14.04 5.56
C THR A 405 26.68 13.87 5.10
N LEU A 406 26.06 12.70 5.35
CA LEU A 406 24.62 12.51 5.18
C LEU A 406 23.84 13.41 6.14
N GLY A 407 24.32 13.58 7.37
CA GLY A 407 23.80 14.52 8.37
C GLY A 407 23.81 15.96 7.88
N ASP A 408 24.85 16.38 7.16
CA ASP A 408 24.99 17.73 6.59
C ASP A 408 23.92 18.06 5.53
N SER A 409 23.28 17.05 4.92
CA SER A 409 22.12 17.29 4.05
C SER A 409 20.96 17.94 4.82
N GLY A 410 20.79 17.59 6.10
CA GLY A 410 19.69 18.02 6.95
C GLY A 410 18.33 17.35 6.65
N TRP A 411 18.25 16.46 5.64
CA TRP A 411 16.97 15.94 5.17
C TRP A 411 16.23 15.15 6.26
N LEU A 412 16.96 14.24 6.91
CA LEU A 412 16.42 13.42 7.99
C LEU A 412 15.99 14.27 9.20
N ILE A 413 16.68 15.38 9.49
CA ILE A 413 16.29 16.31 10.56
C ILE A 413 14.95 16.97 10.23
N HIS A 414 14.74 17.35 8.97
CA HIS A 414 13.48 17.94 8.54
C HIS A 414 12.34 16.91 8.53
N VAL A 415 12.59 15.68 8.07
CA VAL A 415 11.63 14.55 8.18
C VAL A 415 11.24 14.30 9.64
N GLN A 416 12.23 14.25 10.54
CA GLN A 416 11.99 14.10 11.98
C GLN A 416 11.14 15.23 12.53
N SER A 417 11.40 16.47 12.15
CA SER A 417 10.65 17.65 12.64
C SER A 417 9.17 17.58 12.27
N VAL A 418 8.87 17.16 11.02
CA VAL A 418 7.49 16.98 10.55
C VAL A 418 6.81 15.81 11.26
N LEU A 419 7.49 14.67 11.41
CA LEU A 419 6.97 13.50 12.13
C LEU A 419 6.70 13.80 13.60
N ALA A 420 7.63 14.46 14.28
CA ALA A 420 7.51 14.81 15.69
C ALA A 420 6.36 15.80 15.93
N GLY A 421 6.23 16.84 15.09
CA GLY A 421 5.09 17.75 15.17
C GLY A 421 3.75 17.04 14.97
N SER A 422 3.66 16.13 13.99
CA SER A 422 2.45 15.36 13.70
C SER A 422 2.09 14.38 14.82
N ALA A 423 3.10 13.69 15.36
CA ALA A 423 2.95 12.79 16.50
C ALA A 423 2.50 13.53 17.76
N TRP A 424 3.04 14.73 17.99
CA TRP A 424 2.60 15.59 19.06
C TRP A 424 1.13 15.99 18.90
N ILE A 425 0.71 16.40 17.69
CA ILE A 425 -0.71 16.72 17.40
C ILE A 425 -1.60 15.51 17.70
N ALA A 426 -1.27 14.35 17.13
CA ALA A 426 -2.05 13.12 17.32
C ALA A 426 -2.12 12.71 18.80
N ALA A 427 -1.03 12.86 19.55
CA ALA A 427 -1.00 12.57 20.98
C ALA A 427 -1.94 13.50 21.76
N ARG A 428 -1.98 14.80 21.48
CA ARG A 428 -2.89 15.75 22.16
C ARG A 428 -4.35 15.43 21.90
N VAL A 429 -4.68 15.12 20.65
CA VAL A 429 -6.04 14.75 20.26
C VAL A 429 -6.48 13.45 20.93
N ALA A 430 -5.61 12.44 20.95
CA ALA A 430 -5.98 11.10 21.38
C ALA A 430 -5.77 10.80 22.87
N LEU A 431 -4.79 11.42 23.54
CA LEU A 431 -4.54 11.22 24.98
C LEU A 431 -5.28 12.23 25.85
N GLU A 432 -5.30 13.50 25.44
CA GLU A 432 -5.84 14.59 26.25
C GLU A 432 -7.26 14.98 25.85
N SER A 433 -7.79 14.34 24.79
CA SER A 433 -9.04 14.73 24.15
C SER A 433 -9.06 16.21 23.75
N ALA A 434 -7.89 16.82 23.49
CA ALA A 434 -7.78 18.23 23.16
C ALA A 434 -8.11 18.49 21.68
N SER A 435 -8.64 19.67 21.37
CA SER A 435 -8.76 20.13 19.99
C SER A 435 -7.45 20.81 19.57
N VAL A 436 -7.10 20.73 18.29
CA VAL A 436 -5.87 21.34 17.75
C VAL A 436 -6.19 22.09 16.46
N LEU A 437 -5.84 23.38 16.42
CA LEU A 437 -5.83 24.19 15.19
C LEU A 437 -4.41 24.27 14.67
N VAL A 438 -4.15 23.76 13.47
CA VAL A 438 -2.83 23.75 12.84
C VAL A 438 -2.77 24.80 11.74
N HIS A 439 -1.76 25.66 11.77
CA HIS A 439 -1.50 26.60 10.68
C HIS A 439 -0.01 26.81 10.44
N CYS A 440 0.31 27.55 9.39
CA CYS A 440 1.65 28.08 9.15
C CYS A 440 1.47 29.51 8.60
N SER A 441 2.29 29.97 7.64
CA SER A 441 1.99 31.22 6.92
C SER A 441 0.74 31.05 6.05
N ASP A 442 0.83 30.21 5.02
CA ASP A 442 -0.23 30.09 4.00
C ASP A 442 -1.22 28.95 4.25
N GLY A 443 -0.93 28.02 5.16
CA GLY A 443 -1.86 26.94 5.52
C GLY A 443 -1.98 25.80 4.49
N TRP A 444 -1.04 25.67 3.53
CA TRP A 444 -1.11 24.68 2.44
C TRP A 444 0.13 23.78 2.25
N ASP A 445 1.24 24.05 2.95
CA ASP A 445 2.48 23.26 2.87
C ASP A 445 2.62 22.43 4.17
N ARG A 446 3.34 22.98 5.16
CA ARG A 446 3.56 22.37 6.48
C ARG A 446 2.27 21.98 7.18
N THR A 447 1.23 22.79 7.06
CA THR A 447 -0.10 22.47 7.60
C THR A 447 -0.66 21.20 6.99
N SER A 448 -0.56 21.02 5.66
CA SER A 448 -1.02 19.80 5.00
C SER A 448 -0.20 18.59 5.46
N GLN A 449 1.13 18.73 5.60
CA GLN A 449 2.01 17.68 6.12
C GLN A 449 1.57 17.23 7.52
N LEU A 450 1.45 18.17 8.45
CA LEU A 450 1.13 17.90 9.85
C LEU A 450 -0.27 17.32 10.03
N VAL A 451 -1.27 17.91 9.39
CA VAL A 451 -2.67 17.49 9.53
C VAL A 451 -2.89 16.11 8.94
N SER A 452 -2.34 15.83 7.75
CA SER A 452 -2.54 14.54 7.11
C SER A 452 -1.75 13.40 7.77
N LEU A 453 -0.55 13.66 8.31
CA LEU A 453 0.17 12.66 9.12
C LEU A 453 -0.54 12.40 10.45
N ALA A 454 -1.04 13.43 11.13
CA ALA A 454 -1.83 13.24 12.34
C ALA A 454 -3.09 12.42 12.05
N ASN A 455 -3.76 12.66 10.91
CA ASN A 455 -4.88 11.85 10.44
C ASN A 455 -4.50 10.36 10.26
N LEU A 456 -3.37 10.05 9.63
CA LEU A 456 -2.88 8.65 9.51
C LEU A 456 -2.62 8.00 10.87
N MET A 457 -2.12 8.77 11.84
CA MET A 457 -1.87 8.30 13.20
C MET A 457 -3.16 8.10 14.00
N LEU A 458 -4.20 8.89 13.74
CA LEU A 458 -5.44 8.89 14.51
C LEU A 458 -6.48 7.92 13.98
N ASP A 459 -6.61 7.78 12.65
CA ASP A 459 -7.73 7.10 12.01
C ASP A 459 -7.25 5.90 11.16
N PRO A 460 -7.62 4.65 11.52
CA PRO A 460 -7.28 3.45 10.75
C PRO A 460 -7.79 3.49 9.31
N TYR A 461 -8.89 4.20 9.04
CA TYR A 461 -9.43 4.30 7.69
C TYR A 461 -8.39 4.83 6.71
N TYR A 462 -7.65 5.88 7.08
CA TYR A 462 -6.65 6.50 6.21
C TYR A 462 -5.42 5.62 5.93
N ARG A 463 -5.27 4.50 6.63
CA ARG A 463 -4.21 3.50 6.44
C ARG A 463 -4.60 2.39 5.44
N THR A 464 -5.82 2.45 4.89
CA THR A 464 -6.30 1.63 3.77
C THR A 464 -6.04 2.32 2.43
N PHE A 465 -6.12 1.62 1.30
CA PHE A 465 -6.02 2.26 -0.03
C PHE A 465 -7.09 3.33 -0.23
N THR A 466 -8.34 3.02 0.12
CA THR A 466 -9.49 3.93 -0.04
C THR A 466 -9.33 5.16 0.84
N GLY A 467 -8.94 4.97 2.10
CA GLY A 467 -8.73 6.09 3.00
C GLY A 467 -7.48 6.89 2.68
N PHE A 468 -6.39 6.28 2.26
CA PHE A 468 -5.19 7.01 1.82
C PHE A 468 -5.51 7.90 0.61
N GLN A 469 -6.28 7.40 -0.35
CA GLN A 469 -6.81 8.20 -1.45
C GLN A 469 -7.67 9.36 -0.92
N ALA A 470 -8.63 9.09 -0.04
CA ALA A 470 -9.51 10.12 0.52
C ALA A 470 -8.70 11.19 1.28
N LEU A 471 -7.66 10.80 2.01
CA LEU A 471 -6.77 11.70 2.75
C LEU A 471 -6.01 12.62 1.81
N VAL A 472 -5.40 12.08 0.75
CA VAL A 472 -4.63 12.87 -0.22
C VAL A 472 -5.56 13.80 -1.02
N GLU A 473 -6.69 13.28 -1.50
CA GLU A 473 -7.70 14.09 -2.19
C GLU A 473 -8.22 15.23 -1.31
N LYS A 474 -8.47 14.97 -0.02
CA LYS A 474 -8.94 15.98 0.94
C LYS A 474 -7.83 16.97 1.32
N ASP A 475 -6.81 16.51 2.05
CA ASP A 475 -5.86 17.38 2.76
C ASP A 475 -4.77 17.99 1.87
N TRP A 476 -4.57 17.46 0.67
CA TRP A 476 -3.57 17.96 -0.28
C TRP A 476 -4.22 18.57 -1.51
N LEU A 477 -5.11 17.85 -2.20
CA LEU A 477 -5.70 18.34 -3.45
C LEU A 477 -6.79 19.38 -3.18
N ALA A 478 -7.86 19.01 -2.46
CA ALA A 478 -9.01 19.87 -2.25
C ALA A 478 -8.66 21.10 -1.40
N PHE A 479 -7.85 20.92 -0.35
CA PHE A 479 -7.29 22.02 0.45
C PHE A 479 -6.19 22.85 -0.25
N GLY A 480 -5.90 22.58 -1.52
CA GLY A 480 -5.13 23.48 -2.39
C GLY A 480 -3.65 23.57 -2.06
N HIS A 481 -2.98 22.43 -1.85
CA HIS A 481 -1.52 22.40 -1.89
C HIS A 481 -1.01 22.82 -3.28
N PRO A 482 0.00 23.71 -3.32
CA PRO A 482 0.87 24.13 -4.41
C PRO A 482 1.24 23.31 -5.63
N PHE A 483 0.61 22.21 -6.04
CA PHE A 483 1.32 21.16 -6.80
C PHE A 483 2.03 21.67 -8.06
N SER A 484 1.41 22.52 -8.88
CA SER A 484 2.10 23.06 -10.07
C SER A 484 3.31 23.93 -9.70
N ASP A 485 3.18 24.78 -8.68
CA ASP A 485 4.28 25.62 -8.21
C ASP A 485 5.39 24.79 -7.54
N ARG A 486 5.02 23.80 -6.73
CA ARG A 486 5.91 22.98 -5.89
C ARG A 486 6.64 21.91 -6.68
N VAL A 487 5.99 21.36 -7.70
CA VAL A 487 6.62 20.45 -8.68
C VAL A 487 7.38 21.26 -9.73
N GLY A 488 7.15 22.57 -9.87
CA GLY A 488 7.88 23.41 -10.83
C GLY A 488 7.38 23.22 -12.27
N MET A 489 6.07 23.01 -12.43
CA MET A 489 5.42 23.06 -13.74
C MET A 489 5.48 24.50 -14.25
N PRO A 490 5.67 24.71 -15.57
CA PRO A 490 5.70 26.06 -16.14
C PRO A 490 4.42 26.81 -15.79
N SER A 491 4.55 28.06 -15.29
CA SER A 491 3.41 28.97 -15.15
C SER A 491 2.93 29.31 -16.55
N ILE A 492 1.73 28.84 -16.90
CA ILE A 492 1.17 29.01 -18.23
C ILE A 492 0.50 30.37 -18.29
N SER A 493 1.26 31.39 -18.71
CA SER A 493 0.73 32.71 -19.03
C SER A 493 -0.12 32.59 -20.29
N GLY A 494 -1.44 32.57 -20.14
CA GLY A 494 -2.36 32.44 -21.27
C GLY A 494 -3.82 32.17 -20.91
N THR A 495 -4.12 31.81 -19.67
CA THR A 495 -5.48 32.02 -19.14
C THR A 495 -5.52 33.42 -18.52
N SER A 496 -6.56 34.18 -18.84
CA SER A 496 -6.78 35.57 -18.39
C SER A 496 -7.08 35.65 -16.88
N PHE A 497 -6.25 35.04 -16.05
CA PHE A 497 -6.33 35.05 -14.60
C PHE A 497 -5.04 35.64 -14.03
N GLU A 498 -4.74 36.89 -14.39
CA GLU A 498 -4.00 37.79 -13.49
C GLU A 498 -4.88 38.06 -12.26
N LEU A 499 -4.98 37.06 -11.38
CA LEU A 499 -5.34 37.31 -10.01
C LEU A 499 -4.18 38.09 -9.41
N THR A 500 -4.50 39.24 -8.84
CA THR A 500 -3.61 40.19 -8.16
C THR A 500 -2.70 39.46 -7.17
N ARG A 501 -1.60 38.89 -7.66
CA ARG A 501 -0.48 38.39 -6.86
C ARG A 501 0.26 39.62 -6.38
N GLN A 502 -0.27 40.26 -5.34
CA GLN A 502 0.58 41.09 -4.49
C GLN A 502 1.53 40.12 -3.78
N SER A 503 2.68 39.88 -4.43
CA SER A 503 3.88 39.45 -3.76
C SER A 503 4.18 40.47 -2.67
N SER A 504 3.98 40.11 -1.41
CA SER A 504 4.60 40.80 -0.28
C SER A 504 6.10 40.50 -0.29
N THR A 505 6.79 41.05 -1.29
CA THR A 505 8.24 41.22 -1.32
C THR A 505 8.46 42.69 -1.65
N GLY A 506 8.27 43.54 -0.63
CA GLY A 506 8.94 44.81 -0.63
C GLY A 506 10.44 44.56 -0.63
N SER A 507 11.09 44.87 -1.75
CA SER A 507 12.54 44.90 -1.88
C SER A 507 13.15 45.79 -0.81
N PHE A 508 13.82 45.21 0.20
CA PHE A 508 14.91 45.87 0.89
C PHE A 508 16.02 44.87 1.23
N SER A 509 17.23 45.31 0.90
CA SER A 509 18.52 44.64 1.01
C SER A 509 18.75 43.98 2.37
N SER A 510 19.16 42.72 2.37
CA SER A 510 19.86 42.13 3.52
C SER A 510 21.23 42.82 3.65
N SER A 511 21.45 43.53 4.77
CA SER A 511 22.74 44.15 5.12
C SER A 511 23.85 43.10 5.38
N PRO A 512 25.13 43.48 5.25
CA PRO A 512 26.23 42.58 4.96
C PRO A 512 26.85 41.98 6.22
N MET A 513 27.12 40.67 6.22
CA MET A 513 28.07 40.08 7.17
C MET A 513 29.51 40.30 6.68
N ARG A 514 30.35 40.77 7.60
CA ARG A 514 31.79 41.02 7.52
C ARG A 514 32.54 39.96 6.68
N GLN A 515 33.21 40.42 5.63
CA GLN A 515 34.24 39.68 4.91
C GLN A 515 35.59 39.83 5.62
N SER A 516 36.30 38.72 5.83
CA SER A 516 37.76 38.72 6.01
C SER A 516 38.43 38.67 4.64
N SER A 517 39.33 39.60 4.40
CA SER A 517 40.04 39.86 3.14
C SER A 517 40.89 38.70 2.63
N GLY A 518 40.90 38.46 1.31
CA GLY A 518 41.89 37.55 0.68
C GLY A 518 41.69 37.18 -0.81
N SER A 519 42.03 38.10 -1.71
CA SER A 519 42.43 37.92 -3.14
C SER A 519 41.39 37.50 -4.22
N LEU A 520 41.49 38.20 -5.35
CA LEU A 520 40.55 38.28 -6.47
C LEU A 520 40.89 37.30 -7.61
N THR A 521 39.87 36.67 -8.21
CA THR A 521 39.82 36.37 -9.66
C THR A 521 38.38 36.58 -10.17
N PRO A 522 38.16 37.20 -11.35
CA PRO A 522 36.82 37.54 -11.80
C PRO A 522 36.19 36.37 -12.59
N GLN A 523 35.19 35.70 -12.01
CA GLN A 523 34.27 34.85 -12.79
C GLN A 523 33.02 35.65 -13.13
N ALA A 524 32.74 35.72 -14.44
CA ALA A 524 31.58 36.37 -15.02
C ALA A 524 30.27 35.73 -14.50
N SER A 525 29.50 36.53 -13.77
CA SER A 525 28.14 36.22 -13.34
C SER A 525 27.15 36.51 -14.49
N ASN A 526 26.74 35.47 -15.20
CA ASN A 526 25.54 35.56 -16.04
C ASN A 526 24.30 35.19 -15.21
N SER A 527 23.39 36.14 -15.21
CA SER A 527 22.27 36.40 -14.31
C SER A 527 20.97 35.65 -14.68
N SER A 528 19.99 35.77 -13.77
CA SER A 528 18.56 35.35 -13.81
C SER A 528 18.19 33.98 -13.24
N HIS A 529 18.49 33.75 -11.95
CA HIS A 529 17.66 32.82 -11.17
C HIS A 529 16.27 33.44 -10.98
N ALA A 530 15.33 33.14 -11.88
CA ALA A 530 13.92 33.21 -11.53
C ALA A 530 13.73 32.35 -10.28
N GLN A 531 13.32 32.96 -9.17
CA GLN A 531 13.10 32.25 -7.90
C GLN A 531 12.01 31.21 -8.13
N THR A 532 12.40 29.94 -8.30
CA THR A 532 11.44 28.86 -8.50
C THR A 532 10.75 28.56 -7.18
N ASN A 533 9.41 28.50 -7.18
CA ASN A 533 8.60 28.09 -6.03
C ASN A 533 8.65 26.57 -5.77
N TYR A 534 9.50 25.86 -6.51
CA TYR A 534 9.75 24.42 -6.39
C TYR A 534 10.22 24.06 -4.98
N SER A 535 9.68 22.98 -4.43
CA SER A 535 10.11 22.39 -3.16
C SER A 535 9.48 21.01 -2.96
N PRO A 536 10.23 20.00 -2.45
CA PRO A 536 9.76 18.61 -2.32
C PRO A 536 8.85 18.38 -1.10
N ILE A 537 7.87 19.27 -0.86
CA ILE A 537 7.00 19.25 0.32
C ILE A 537 6.12 17.99 0.38
N PHE A 538 5.52 17.62 -0.74
CA PHE A 538 4.71 16.39 -0.83
C PHE A 538 5.58 15.12 -0.72
N LEU A 539 6.76 15.12 -1.35
CA LEU A 539 7.72 14.02 -1.25
C LEU A 539 8.19 13.81 0.20
N GLN A 540 8.51 14.90 0.91
CA GLN A 540 8.85 14.84 2.34
C GLN A 540 7.73 14.23 3.17
N TRP A 541 6.47 14.51 2.84
CA TRP A 541 5.33 13.89 3.50
C TRP A 541 5.26 12.38 3.21
N VAL A 542 5.43 11.96 1.96
CA VAL A 542 5.44 10.53 1.61
C VAL A 542 6.61 9.81 2.30
N ASP A 543 7.77 10.45 2.43
CA ASP A 543 8.88 9.93 3.24
C ASP A 543 8.45 9.72 4.70
N CYS A 544 7.78 10.71 5.31
CA CYS A 544 7.21 10.55 6.66
C CYS A 544 6.22 9.36 6.74
N VAL A 545 5.37 9.15 5.73
CA VAL A 545 4.48 7.98 5.66
C VAL A 545 5.28 6.68 5.58
N SER A 546 6.38 6.66 4.82
CA SER A 546 7.28 5.50 4.75
C SER A 546 7.92 5.17 6.11
N GLN A 547 8.24 6.19 6.92
CA GLN A 547 8.73 6.00 8.28
C GLN A 547 7.65 5.39 9.17
N LEU A 548 6.39 5.85 9.08
CA LEU A 548 5.29 5.25 9.84
C LEU A 548 5.03 3.80 9.43
N LEU A 549 5.11 3.49 8.14
CA LEU A 549 4.98 2.12 7.62
C LEU A 549 6.10 1.23 8.18
N ARG A 550 7.35 1.74 8.24
CA ARG A 550 8.49 1.04 8.86
C ARG A 550 8.29 0.81 10.36
N MET A 551 7.77 1.80 11.09
CA MET A 551 7.56 1.74 12.54
C MET A 551 6.37 0.85 12.92
N TYR A 552 5.34 0.80 12.06
CA TYR A 552 4.10 0.06 12.27
C TYR A 552 3.83 -0.87 11.08
N PRO A 553 4.65 -1.93 10.89
CA PRO A 553 4.60 -2.77 9.71
C PRO A 553 3.26 -3.52 9.53
N PHE A 554 2.43 -3.63 10.56
CA PHE A 554 1.13 -4.31 10.50
C PHE A 554 -0.05 -3.34 10.36
N ALA A 555 0.18 -2.03 10.38
CA ALA A 555 -0.88 -1.02 10.53
C ALA A 555 -1.44 -0.47 9.22
N PHE A 556 -0.75 -0.70 8.09
CA PHE A 556 -1.07 -0.14 6.78
C PHE A 556 -1.42 -1.25 5.79
N GLU A 557 -2.47 -1.06 5.00
CA GLU A 557 -2.90 -2.01 3.95
C GLU A 557 -1.92 -2.02 2.76
N PHE A 558 -1.30 -0.86 2.50
CA PHE A 558 -0.38 -0.67 1.39
C PHE A 558 1.09 -0.80 1.81
N SER A 559 1.94 -1.19 0.87
CA SER A 559 3.38 -1.40 1.04
C SER A 559 4.22 -0.17 0.67
N SER A 560 5.53 -0.23 0.92
CA SER A 560 6.50 0.77 0.46
C SER A 560 6.52 0.89 -1.08
N THR A 561 6.34 -0.23 -1.79
CA THR A 561 6.27 -0.27 -3.27
C THR A 561 5.11 0.57 -3.80
N PHE A 562 3.94 0.50 -3.16
CA PHE A 562 2.82 1.36 -3.51
C PHE A 562 3.17 2.85 -3.39
N LEU A 563 3.86 3.25 -2.32
CA LEU A 563 4.26 4.65 -2.10
C LEU A 563 5.23 5.15 -3.18
N VAL A 564 6.17 4.30 -3.63
CA VAL A 564 7.09 4.62 -4.73
C VAL A 564 6.33 4.80 -6.05
N ASP A 565 5.50 3.83 -6.43
CA ASP A 565 4.73 3.89 -7.69
C ASP A 565 3.74 5.05 -7.71
N PHE A 566 3.10 5.32 -6.57
CA PHE A 566 2.25 6.49 -6.37
C PHE A 566 3.03 7.78 -6.60
N LEU A 567 4.21 7.92 -5.98
CA LEU A 567 5.03 9.12 -6.11
C LEU A 567 5.60 9.29 -7.53
N ASP A 568 6.00 8.22 -8.20
CA ASP A 568 6.44 8.27 -9.61
C ASP A 568 5.31 8.74 -10.52
N CYS A 569 4.08 8.29 -10.26
CA CYS A 569 2.92 8.78 -10.99
C CYS A 569 2.65 10.27 -10.74
N VAL A 570 2.79 10.75 -9.50
CA VAL A 570 2.68 12.17 -9.14
C VAL A 570 3.73 13.01 -9.89
N LEU A 571 5.00 12.59 -9.82
CA LEU A 571 6.12 13.31 -10.43
C LEU A 571 6.08 13.29 -11.96
N SER A 572 5.60 12.20 -12.56
CA SER A 572 5.50 12.06 -14.01
C SER A 572 4.45 12.96 -14.64
N CYS A 573 3.48 13.45 -13.85
CA CYS A 573 2.29 14.16 -14.33
C CYS A 573 1.60 13.41 -15.50
N ARG A 574 1.62 12.07 -15.46
CA ARG A 574 0.92 11.23 -16.43
C ARG A 574 -0.61 11.39 -16.32
N PHE A 575 -1.09 11.71 -15.13
CA PHE A 575 -2.50 11.84 -14.79
C PHE A 575 -2.82 13.25 -14.30
N GLY A 576 -4.09 13.64 -14.42
CA GLY A 576 -4.54 15.00 -14.12
C GLY A 576 -4.62 15.35 -12.63
N ASN A 577 -4.68 14.35 -11.74
CA ASN A 577 -5.01 14.55 -10.32
C ASN A 577 -4.14 15.61 -9.61
N PHE A 578 -2.84 15.64 -9.91
CA PHE A 578 -1.84 16.49 -9.26
C PHE A 578 -1.46 17.72 -10.11
N LEU A 579 -2.23 18.04 -11.16
CA LEU A 579 -2.08 19.28 -11.92
C LEU A 579 -2.76 20.47 -11.22
N CYS A 580 -2.41 21.69 -11.64
CA CYS A 580 -2.86 22.97 -11.07
C CYS A 580 -2.47 23.16 -9.59
N ASN A 581 -2.93 24.25 -8.96
CA ASN A 581 -2.63 24.60 -7.57
C ASN A 581 -3.84 24.54 -6.63
N SER A 582 -5.06 24.37 -7.15
CA SER A 582 -6.29 24.30 -6.35
C SER A 582 -7.39 23.46 -7.01
N GLU A 583 -8.41 23.09 -6.24
CA GLU A 583 -9.63 22.45 -6.77
C GLU A 583 -10.32 23.33 -7.83
N LYS A 584 -10.41 24.64 -7.56
CA LYS A 584 -10.99 25.63 -8.49
C LYS A 584 -10.26 25.63 -9.84
N GLU A 585 -8.93 25.69 -9.83
CA GLU A 585 -8.15 25.70 -11.07
C GLU A 585 -8.30 24.40 -11.87
N ARG A 586 -8.33 23.24 -11.19
CA ARG A 586 -8.56 21.95 -11.87
C ARG A 586 -9.92 21.89 -12.55
N LEU A 587 -10.96 22.43 -11.90
CA LEU A 587 -12.30 22.54 -12.47
C LEU A 587 -12.31 23.46 -13.69
N GLN A 588 -11.69 24.64 -13.60
CA GLN A 588 -11.61 25.60 -14.71
C GLN A 588 -10.84 25.05 -15.92
N CYS A 589 -9.82 24.23 -15.67
CA CYS A 589 -9.05 23.56 -16.71
C CYS A 589 -9.69 22.27 -17.23
N GLY A 590 -10.88 21.88 -16.78
CA GLY A 590 -11.55 20.65 -17.23
C GLY A 590 -10.74 19.38 -16.99
N VAL A 591 -9.91 19.36 -15.95
CA VAL A 591 -8.94 18.26 -15.68
C VAL A 591 -9.67 16.94 -15.44
N TYR A 592 -10.82 16.99 -14.77
CA TYR A 592 -11.56 15.81 -14.35
C TYR A 592 -12.26 15.11 -15.52
N GLU A 593 -12.62 15.88 -16.54
CA GLU A 593 -13.27 15.40 -17.76
C GLU A 593 -12.24 14.98 -18.82
N ALA A 594 -11.08 15.64 -18.87
CA ALA A 594 -10.11 15.47 -19.96
C ALA A 594 -8.94 14.52 -19.64
N CYS A 595 -8.60 14.29 -18.38
CA CYS A 595 -7.44 13.49 -17.99
C CYS A 595 -7.84 12.16 -17.34
N GLY A 596 -7.00 11.12 -17.52
CA GLY A 596 -7.10 9.89 -16.74
C GLY A 596 -6.85 10.10 -15.25
N CYS A 597 -7.44 9.25 -14.42
CA CYS A 597 -7.30 9.27 -12.97
C CYS A 597 -6.24 8.29 -12.48
N LEU A 598 -5.26 8.82 -11.72
CA LEU A 598 -4.20 8.03 -11.10
C LEU A 598 -4.74 6.89 -10.22
N TRP A 599 -5.74 7.17 -9.39
CA TRP A 599 -6.27 6.15 -8.48
C TRP A 599 -6.91 4.97 -9.21
N ALA A 600 -7.56 5.23 -10.36
CA ALA A 600 -8.12 4.18 -11.20
C ALA A 600 -6.99 3.36 -11.85
N TYR A 601 -5.93 4.02 -12.32
CA TYR A 601 -4.73 3.35 -12.82
C TYR A 601 -4.07 2.45 -11.76
N LEU A 602 -3.81 2.95 -10.56
CA LEU A 602 -3.18 2.15 -9.51
C LEU A 602 -4.09 0.99 -9.07
N ALA A 603 -5.41 1.16 -9.08
CA ALA A 603 -6.35 0.08 -8.81
C ALA A 603 -6.34 -0.98 -9.91
N ASP A 604 -6.30 -0.57 -11.18
CA ASP A 604 -6.17 -1.47 -12.34
C ASP A 604 -4.87 -2.27 -12.28
N VAL A 605 -3.75 -1.62 -11.98
CA VAL A 605 -2.43 -2.28 -11.79
C VAL A 605 -2.50 -3.36 -10.71
N ARG A 606 -3.22 -3.11 -9.60
CA ARG A 606 -3.42 -4.12 -8.55
C ARG A 606 -4.40 -5.24 -8.95
N SER A 607 -5.29 -5.00 -9.91
CA SER A 607 -6.39 -5.93 -10.22
C SER A 607 -5.92 -7.24 -10.86
N SER A 608 -4.79 -7.22 -11.59
CA SER A 608 -4.26 -8.40 -12.28
C SER A 608 -3.75 -9.48 -11.33
N GLU A 609 -3.21 -9.09 -10.18
CA GLU A 609 -2.67 -10.00 -9.17
C GLU A 609 -3.50 -10.02 -7.86
N GLY A 610 -4.53 -9.19 -7.75
CA GLY A 610 -5.36 -9.12 -6.55
C GLY A 610 -4.53 -8.88 -5.27
N SER A 611 -4.83 -9.61 -4.19
CA SER A 611 -4.15 -9.45 -2.89
C SER A 611 -2.68 -9.90 -2.88
N SER A 612 -2.18 -10.56 -3.94
CA SER A 612 -0.76 -10.91 -4.04
C SER A 612 0.10 -9.79 -4.64
N HIS A 613 -0.52 -8.75 -5.20
CA HIS A 613 0.21 -7.65 -5.82
C HIS A 613 1.16 -6.98 -4.82
N ALA A 614 2.35 -6.56 -5.29
CA ALA A 614 3.40 -5.96 -4.45
C ALA A 614 2.94 -4.72 -3.67
N HIS A 615 1.88 -4.05 -4.12
CA HIS A 615 1.27 -2.91 -3.42
C HIS A 615 0.60 -3.30 -2.11
N TYR A 616 0.12 -4.53 -1.95
CA TYR A 616 -0.47 -4.99 -0.69
C TYR A 616 0.63 -5.28 0.33
N ASN A 617 0.42 -4.83 1.55
CA ASN A 617 1.23 -5.22 2.69
C ASN A 617 0.71 -6.54 3.26
N LEU A 618 1.53 -7.59 3.16
CA LEU A 618 1.15 -8.92 3.66
C LEU A 618 0.97 -8.98 5.17
N PHE A 619 1.61 -8.06 5.89
CA PHE A 619 1.55 -8.01 7.34
C PHE A 619 0.37 -7.18 7.84
N TYR A 620 -0.47 -6.63 6.96
CA TYR A 620 -1.59 -5.83 7.40
C TYR A 620 -2.56 -6.62 8.30
N ASP A 621 -2.68 -6.19 9.55
CA ASP A 621 -3.58 -6.78 10.55
C ASP A 621 -4.52 -5.67 11.08
N PRO A 622 -5.67 -5.45 10.40
CA PRO A 622 -6.60 -4.38 10.76
C PRO A 622 -7.21 -4.59 12.15
N LEU A 623 -7.32 -5.83 12.64
CA LEU A 623 -7.94 -6.12 13.93
C LEU A 623 -7.01 -5.72 15.08
N LYS A 624 -5.71 -6.01 14.98
CA LYS A 624 -4.73 -5.61 15.99
C LYS A 624 -4.42 -4.12 15.96
N HIS A 625 -4.49 -3.49 14.79
CA HIS A 625 -4.13 -2.08 14.60
C HIS A 625 -5.30 -1.17 14.22
N ASN A 626 -6.50 -1.46 14.73
CA ASN A 626 -7.70 -0.64 14.50
C ASN A 626 -7.70 0.69 15.31
N GLY A 627 -6.80 0.83 16.29
CA GLY A 627 -6.65 2.06 17.08
C GLY A 627 -5.65 3.04 16.50
N ARG A 628 -5.43 4.16 17.19
CA ARG A 628 -4.36 5.13 16.89
C ARG A 628 -2.97 4.48 16.89
N VAL A 629 -2.04 5.03 16.11
CA VAL A 629 -0.61 4.69 16.12
C VAL A 629 0.19 5.94 16.55
N LEU A 630 0.73 5.91 17.78
CA LEU A 630 1.47 7.02 18.35
C LEU A 630 2.94 6.66 18.53
N PRO A 631 3.86 7.21 17.71
CA PRO A 631 5.27 6.86 17.77
C PRO A 631 5.91 7.37 19.08
N PRO A 632 6.61 6.51 19.84
CA PRO A 632 7.37 6.99 21.00
C PRO A 632 8.53 7.87 20.52
N ALA A 633 8.95 8.83 21.35
CA ALA A 633 9.96 9.82 20.97
C ALA A 633 11.28 9.20 20.47
N ALA A 634 11.71 8.09 21.09
CA ALA A 634 12.92 7.36 20.69
C ALA A 634 12.83 6.74 19.29
N ALA A 635 11.63 6.39 18.82
CA ALA A 635 11.42 5.77 17.52
C ALA A 635 11.20 6.78 16.39
N LEU A 636 11.15 8.08 16.70
CA LEU A 636 11.02 9.16 15.72
C LEU A 636 12.32 9.49 14.98
N ALA A 637 13.44 8.83 15.31
CA ALA A 637 14.68 8.95 14.53
C ALA A 637 14.48 8.33 13.14
N PRO A 638 14.48 9.13 12.06
CA PRO A 638 14.19 8.62 10.73
C PRO A 638 15.45 8.03 10.11
N THR A 639 15.24 7.09 9.20
CA THR A 639 16.29 6.50 8.36
C THR A 639 16.07 6.93 6.92
N LEU A 640 17.08 6.79 6.05
CA LEU A 640 16.82 6.91 4.61
C LEU A 640 15.73 5.92 4.21
N TRP A 641 14.80 6.36 3.35
CA TRP A 641 13.84 5.50 2.67
C TRP A 641 14.51 4.84 1.46
N PRO A 642 14.98 3.58 1.55
CA PRO A 642 15.90 3.01 0.55
C PRO A 642 15.23 2.80 -0.80
N GLN A 643 13.95 2.37 -0.80
CA GLN A 643 13.18 2.08 -2.02
C GLN A 643 13.01 3.32 -2.91
N PHE A 644 13.13 4.53 -2.35
CA PHE A 644 13.05 5.77 -3.13
C PHE A 644 14.40 6.49 -3.25
N HIS A 645 15.12 6.71 -2.15
CA HIS A 645 16.36 7.51 -2.17
C HIS A 645 17.54 6.79 -2.81
N LEU A 646 17.63 5.46 -2.62
CA LEU A 646 18.79 4.67 -3.06
C LEU A 646 18.54 3.91 -4.37
N ARG A 647 17.32 3.90 -4.90
CA ARG A 647 16.92 3.08 -6.06
C ARG A 647 17.76 3.28 -7.33
N TRP A 648 18.39 4.45 -7.49
CA TRP A 648 19.27 4.75 -8.62
C TRP A 648 20.75 4.66 -8.26
N ALA A 649 21.10 4.95 -7.01
CA ALA A 649 22.48 4.98 -6.53
C ALA A 649 23.00 3.59 -6.15
N CYS A 650 22.16 2.70 -5.62
CA CYS A 650 22.50 1.33 -5.22
C CYS A 650 21.43 0.33 -5.68
N PRO A 651 21.40 -0.06 -6.98
CA PRO A 651 20.36 -0.95 -7.50
C PRO A 651 20.45 -2.39 -6.95
N SER A 652 21.64 -2.88 -6.61
CA SER A 652 21.82 -4.27 -6.16
C SER A 652 21.25 -4.56 -4.77
N GLU A 653 21.27 -3.60 -3.84
CA GLU A 653 20.60 -3.75 -2.53
C GLU A 653 19.07 -3.63 -2.63
N SER A 654 18.55 -3.09 -3.74
CA SER A 654 17.11 -3.05 -4.02
C SER A 654 16.53 -4.38 -4.54
N GLN A 655 17.37 -5.39 -4.81
CA GLN A 655 16.94 -6.77 -5.14
C GLN A 655 16.32 -7.55 -3.96
N ALA A 656 16.14 -6.91 -2.79
CA ALA A 656 15.24 -7.42 -1.75
C ALA A 656 13.85 -7.80 -2.29
N GLY A 657 13.44 -7.26 -3.45
CA GLY A 657 12.23 -7.64 -4.17
C GLY A 657 12.13 -9.11 -4.56
N GLU A 658 13.23 -9.81 -4.86
CA GLU A 658 13.17 -11.26 -5.17
C GLU A 658 12.84 -12.09 -3.92
N LEU A 659 13.49 -11.78 -2.81
CA LEU A 659 13.28 -12.43 -1.52
C LEU A 659 11.91 -12.08 -0.92
N GLU A 660 11.45 -10.84 -1.15
CA GLU A 660 10.10 -10.39 -0.81
C GLU A 660 9.04 -11.07 -1.68
N ALA A 661 9.30 -11.26 -2.98
CA ALA A 661 8.41 -12.01 -3.88
C ALA A 661 8.33 -13.49 -3.49
N GLU A 662 9.45 -14.13 -3.14
CA GLU A 662 9.47 -15.50 -2.62
C GLU A 662 8.70 -15.61 -1.29
N SER A 663 8.92 -14.67 -0.37
CA SER A 663 8.16 -14.59 0.89
C SER A 663 6.66 -14.40 0.63
N ARG A 664 6.30 -13.62 -0.41
CA ARG A 664 4.91 -13.42 -0.83
C ARG A 664 4.30 -14.70 -1.38
N HIS A 665 4.99 -15.40 -2.27
CA HIS A 665 4.56 -16.70 -2.76
C HIS A 665 4.36 -17.72 -1.63
N MET A 666 5.27 -17.73 -0.65
CA MET A 666 5.17 -18.60 0.51
C MET A 666 3.96 -18.26 1.41
N ALA A 667 3.72 -16.98 1.67
CA ALA A 667 2.59 -16.51 2.48
C ALA A 667 1.24 -16.84 1.82
N ILE A 668 1.12 -16.68 0.50
CA ILE A 668 -0.09 -17.05 -0.26
C ILE A 668 -0.36 -18.54 -0.13
N LYS A 669 0.67 -19.36 -0.40
CA LYS A 669 0.57 -20.82 -0.30
C LYS A 669 0.19 -21.27 1.12
N PHE A 670 0.73 -20.61 2.15
CA PHE A 670 0.36 -20.87 3.53
C PHE A 670 -1.11 -20.53 3.81
N SER A 671 -1.60 -19.38 3.33
CA SER A 671 -3.02 -19.00 3.47
C SER A 671 -3.97 -19.98 2.78
N GLU A 672 -3.62 -20.45 1.58
CA GLU A 672 -4.39 -21.47 0.85
C GLU A 672 -4.45 -22.79 1.62
N LEU A 673 -3.31 -23.24 2.15
CA LEU A 673 -3.23 -24.45 2.98
C LEU A 673 -4.06 -24.31 4.27
N GLN A 674 -4.05 -23.13 4.89
CA GLN A 674 -4.84 -22.86 6.09
C GLN A 674 -6.35 -22.93 5.80
N LYS A 675 -6.83 -22.32 4.71
CA LYS A 675 -8.24 -22.43 4.27
C LYS A 675 -8.62 -23.87 3.96
N ALA A 676 -7.74 -24.63 3.30
CA ALA A 676 -7.96 -26.05 3.03
C ALA A 676 -8.05 -26.88 4.32
N LYS A 677 -7.21 -26.57 5.31
CA LYS A 677 -7.25 -27.19 6.65
C LYS A 677 -8.58 -26.90 7.35
N GLU A 678 -9.02 -25.64 7.41
CA GLU A 678 -10.28 -25.27 8.06
C GLU A 678 -11.50 -25.94 7.40
N ALA A 679 -11.51 -26.01 6.06
CA ALA A 679 -12.54 -26.72 5.32
C ALA A 679 -12.52 -28.24 5.62
N ALA A 680 -11.34 -28.85 5.74
CA ALA A 680 -11.19 -30.26 6.11
C ALA A 680 -11.65 -30.53 7.55
N GLU A 681 -11.28 -29.66 8.51
CA GLU A 681 -11.72 -29.75 9.90
C GLU A 681 -13.24 -29.61 10.05
N LYS A 682 -13.86 -28.70 9.28
CA LYS A 682 -15.32 -28.58 9.24
C LYS A 682 -15.98 -29.86 8.73
N LYS A 683 -15.49 -30.43 7.63
CA LYS A 683 -16.00 -31.71 7.10
C LYS A 683 -15.79 -32.86 8.09
N ALA A 684 -14.65 -32.90 8.78
CA ALA A 684 -14.39 -33.91 9.80
C ALA A 684 -15.40 -33.84 10.96
N LYS A 685 -15.75 -32.64 11.41
CA LYS A 685 -16.81 -32.43 12.42
C LYS A 685 -18.19 -32.88 11.91
N GLU A 686 -18.54 -32.54 10.67
CA GLU A 686 -19.79 -32.99 10.05
C GLU A 686 -19.87 -34.52 9.98
N TYR A 687 -18.79 -35.20 9.56
CA TYR A 687 -18.72 -36.66 9.55
C TYR A 687 -18.78 -37.27 10.96
N SER A 688 -18.16 -36.64 11.96
CA SER A 688 -18.25 -37.10 13.35
C SER A 688 -19.68 -37.06 13.88
N MET A 689 -20.40 -35.96 13.63
CA MET A 689 -21.80 -35.82 14.04
C MET A 689 -22.71 -36.82 13.32
N ALA A 690 -22.49 -37.03 12.02
CA ALA A 690 -23.22 -38.04 11.25
C ALA A 690 -22.96 -39.46 11.79
N MET A 691 -21.71 -39.78 12.14
CA MET A 691 -21.34 -41.07 12.71
C MET A 691 -21.97 -41.30 14.09
N GLU A 692 -22.03 -40.28 14.95
CA GLU A 692 -22.72 -40.37 16.24
C GLU A 692 -24.22 -40.61 16.09
N THR A 693 -24.85 -39.94 15.12
CA THR A 693 -26.28 -40.10 14.79
C THR A 693 -26.56 -41.53 14.32
N LEU A 694 -25.78 -42.03 13.36
CA LEU A 694 -25.92 -43.39 12.85
C LEU A 694 -25.69 -44.45 13.94
N ASN A 695 -24.74 -44.22 14.84
CA ASN A 695 -24.51 -45.10 15.99
C ASN A 695 -25.65 -45.08 17.01
N ALA A 696 -26.37 -43.96 17.15
CA ALA A 696 -27.56 -43.88 17.99
C ALA A 696 -28.73 -44.64 17.35
N GLU A 697 -28.96 -44.46 16.04
CA GLU A 697 -29.96 -45.20 15.27
C GLU A 697 -29.71 -46.71 15.34
N LEU A 698 -28.48 -47.15 15.10
CA LEU A 698 -28.09 -48.56 15.19
C LEU A 698 -28.34 -49.15 16.59
N ARG A 699 -28.11 -48.37 17.65
CA ARG A 699 -28.40 -48.81 19.03
C ARG A 699 -29.91 -48.95 19.27
N ASN A 700 -30.69 -48.00 18.78
CA ASN A 700 -32.14 -48.04 18.88
C ASN A 700 -32.72 -49.24 18.12
N GLU A 701 -32.26 -49.48 16.89
CA GLU A 701 -32.69 -50.60 16.06
C GLU A 701 -32.35 -51.95 16.71
N LYS A 702 -31.15 -52.09 17.32
CA LYS A 702 -30.79 -53.27 18.11
C LYS A 702 -31.74 -53.49 19.30
N GLN A 703 -32.15 -52.43 19.99
CA GLN A 703 -33.08 -52.52 21.11
C GLN A 703 -34.49 -52.91 20.67
N VAL A 704 -34.96 -52.35 19.55
CA VAL A 704 -36.25 -52.70 18.93
C VAL A 704 -36.23 -54.16 18.48
N SER A 705 -35.18 -54.59 17.78
CA SER A 705 -34.99 -55.98 17.33
C SER A 705 -34.98 -56.97 18.51
N SER A 706 -34.25 -56.66 19.59
CA SER A 706 -34.25 -57.47 20.82
C SER A 706 -35.63 -57.56 21.47
N SER A 707 -36.36 -56.44 21.52
CA SER A 707 -37.72 -56.39 22.09
C SER A 707 -38.72 -57.20 21.25
N ALA A 708 -38.66 -57.07 19.92
CA ALA A 708 -39.47 -57.86 19.00
C ALA A 708 -39.17 -59.36 19.13
N MET A 709 -37.89 -59.75 19.23
CA MET A 709 -37.48 -61.13 19.44
C MET A 709 -37.99 -61.68 20.78
N ASN A 710 -37.97 -60.88 21.84
CA ASN A 710 -38.52 -61.27 23.15
C ASN A 710 -40.05 -61.42 23.12
N LEU A 711 -40.75 -60.53 22.40
CA LEU A 711 -42.20 -60.59 22.23
C LEU A 711 -42.60 -61.83 21.43
N ALA A 712 -41.90 -62.13 20.33
CA ALA A 712 -42.09 -63.34 19.55
C ALA A 712 -41.86 -64.62 20.39
N LYS A 713 -40.83 -64.63 21.24
CA LYS A 713 -40.60 -65.74 22.20
C LYS A 713 -41.73 -65.89 23.22
N ARG A 714 -42.31 -64.79 23.72
CA ARG A 714 -43.47 -64.84 24.64
C ARG A 714 -44.71 -65.35 23.93
N ALA A 715 -45.04 -64.80 22.77
CA ALA A 715 -46.17 -65.25 21.95
C ALA A 715 -46.07 -66.74 21.59
N SER A 716 -44.86 -67.23 21.29
CA SER A 716 -44.62 -68.66 21.06
C SER A 716 -44.91 -69.51 22.31
N LYS A 717 -44.49 -69.05 23.50
CA LYS A 717 -44.77 -69.74 24.76
C LYS A 717 -46.27 -69.72 25.11
N GLU A 718 -46.95 -68.60 24.89
CA GLU A 718 -48.39 -68.44 25.10
C GLU A 718 -49.18 -69.30 24.13
N SER A 719 -48.82 -69.29 22.84
CA SER A 719 -49.41 -70.19 21.83
C SER A 719 -49.21 -71.65 22.23
N ALA A 720 -48.03 -72.04 22.72
CA ALA A 720 -47.79 -73.39 23.24
C ALA A 720 -48.59 -73.71 24.51
N ALA A 721 -48.88 -72.73 25.36
CA ALA A 721 -49.72 -72.89 26.56
C ALA A 721 -51.20 -73.01 26.19
N ILE A 722 -51.70 -72.18 25.27
CA ILE A 722 -53.05 -72.26 24.70
C ILE A 722 -53.23 -73.60 24.01
N LYS A 723 -52.25 -74.06 23.22
CA LYS A 723 -52.27 -75.39 22.59
C LYS A 723 -52.42 -76.50 23.63
N ARG A 724 -51.68 -76.43 24.74
CA ARG A 724 -51.81 -77.39 25.85
C ARG A 724 -53.15 -77.31 26.58
N ALA A 725 -53.69 -76.11 26.80
CA ALA A 725 -55.00 -75.92 27.42
C ALA A 725 -56.14 -76.46 26.55
N ILE A 726 -56.10 -76.21 25.24
CA ILE A 726 -57.11 -76.74 24.31
C ILE A 726 -56.99 -78.26 24.21
N GLN A 727 -55.78 -78.82 24.20
CA GLN A 727 -55.55 -80.27 24.31
C GLN A 727 -56.09 -80.88 25.61
N SER A 728 -56.03 -80.15 26.74
CA SER A 728 -56.55 -80.62 28.03
C SER A 728 -58.08 -80.62 28.13
N LEU A 729 -58.77 -79.82 27.31
CA LEU A 729 -60.22 -79.87 27.12
C LEU A 729 -60.64 -80.95 26.11
N GLY A 730 -59.69 -81.81 25.74
CA GLY A 730 -59.87 -82.89 24.79
C GLY A 730 -59.56 -82.51 23.36
N CYS A 731 -59.49 -81.21 23.04
CA CYS A 731 -59.52 -80.74 21.67
C CYS A 731 -58.13 -80.58 21.00
N ARG A 732 -57.97 -81.08 19.78
CA ARG A 732 -56.82 -80.87 18.90
C ARG A 732 -57.02 -79.58 18.10
N VAL A 733 -56.03 -78.68 18.16
CA VAL A 733 -55.97 -77.45 17.36
C VAL A 733 -54.96 -77.65 16.24
N ASN A 734 -55.42 -77.58 15.00
CA ASN A 734 -54.57 -77.61 13.81
C ASN A 734 -54.44 -76.18 13.26
N PHE A 735 -53.22 -75.65 13.27
CA PHE A 735 -52.89 -74.44 12.52
C PHE A 735 -52.31 -74.86 11.18
N THR A 736 -53.01 -74.60 10.07
CA THR A 736 -52.41 -74.68 8.73
C THR A 736 -51.52 -73.46 8.54
N SER A 737 -50.24 -73.60 8.90
CA SER A 737 -49.22 -72.62 8.56
C SER A 737 -48.93 -72.74 7.06
N SER A 738 -49.52 -71.87 6.23
CA SER A 738 -48.99 -71.61 4.89
C SER A 738 -47.74 -70.74 5.03
N VAL A 739 -46.63 -71.35 5.47
CA VAL A 739 -45.30 -70.78 5.29
C VAL A 739 -44.62 -71.63 4.23
N ASN A 740 -44.62 -71.11 3.02
CA ASN A 740 -43.59 -71.38 2.01
C ASN A 740 -43.49 -70.13 1.15
N CYS A 741 -42.65 -69.19 1.60
CA CYS A 741 -42.05 -68.23 0.68
C CYS A 741 -40.55 -68.22 0.99
N SER A 742 -39.88 -69.22 0.42
CA SER A 742 -38.44 -69.22 0.24
C SER A 742 -38.12 -68.09 -0.75
N PHE A 743 -37.41 -67.05 -0.29
CA PHE A 743 -36.77 -66.10 -1.18
C PHE A 743 -35.31 -66.51 -1.32
N ASP A 744 -34.96 -66.99 -2.51
CA ASP A 744 -33.59 -67.21 -2.93
C ASP A 744 -32.89 -65.87 -3.16
N PHE A 745 -31.68 -65.78 -2.61
CA PHE A 745 -30.73 -64.70 -2.84
C PHE A 745 -29.95 -65.07 -4.11
N GLU A 746 -30.17 -64.35 -5.22
CA GLU A 746 -29.23 -64.37 -6.33
C GLU A 746 -28.21 -63.25 -6.13
N SER A 747 -26.98 -63.69 -5.93
CA SER A 747 -25.81 -62.88 -5.66
C SER A 747 -25.00 -62.59 -6.94
N ASN A 748 -24.43 -61.38 -6.96
CA ASN A 748 -23.19 -60.97 -7.64
C ASN A 748 -23.29 -60.42 -9.07
N PRO A 749 -22.23 -59.77 -9.58
CA PRO A 749 -21.76 -58.41 -9.24
C PRO A 749 -21.71 -57.56 -10.55
N THR A 750 -21.36 -56.27 -10.59
CA THR A 750 -19.99 -55.74 -10.71
C THR A 750 -20.10 -54.31 -11.27
N GLU A 751 -19.08 -53.48 -11.02
CA GLU A 751 -18.67 -52.26 -11.74
C GLU A 751 -19.28 -50.88 -11.35
N THR A 752 -18.48 -50.18 -10.55
CA THR A 752 -18.22 -48.73 -10.55
C THR A 752 -17.97 -48.14 -11.96
N PRO A 753 -17.84 -46.80 -12.15
CA PRO A 753 -18.43 -45.64 -11.45
C PRO A 753 -18.97 -44.58 -12.45
N GLN A 754 -19.83 -43.66 -12.02
CA GLN A 754 -19.80 -42.21 -12.38
C GLN A 754 -21.13 -41.54 -12.05
N LYS A 755 -21.09 -40.57 -11.13
CA LYS A 755 -21.93 -39.36 -11.16
C LYS A 755 -21.48 -38.44 -10.04
N TYR A 756 -21.21 -37.19 -10.37
CA TYR A 756 -21.68 -35.96 -9.71
C TYR A 756 -21.16 -34.82 -10.61
N MET A 757 -22.00 -33.92 -11.13
CA MET A 757 -22.81 -32.97 -10.36
C MET A 757 -24.12 -32.66 -11.11
N HIS A 758 -25.22 -32.45 -10.37
CA HIS A 758 -25.91 -31.15 -10.31
C HIS A 758 -27.06 -31.19 -9.30
N SER A 759 -27.31 -30.00 -8.78
CA SER A 759 -28.06 -29.60 -7.59
C SER A 759 -29.60 -29.72 -7.71
N PRO A 760 -30.34 -29.51 -6.59
CA PRO A 760 -31.78 -29.79 -6.43
C PRO A 760 -32.63 -28.54 -6.80
N PRO A 761 -33.99 -28.54 -6.74
CA PRO A 761 -34.69 -28.34 -5.45
C PRO A 761 -36.18 -28.82 -5.34
N ARG A 762 -36.70 -28.70 -4.10
CA ARG A 762 -38.11 -28.42 -3.67
C ARG A 762 -39.00 -29.57 -3.14
N ARG A 763 -39.01 -29.65 -1.80
CA ARG A 763 -40.09 -29.40 -0.82
C ARG A 763 -41.58 -29.66 -1.16
N ASN A 764 -42.26 -30.10 -0.08
CA ASN A 764 -43.69 -30.20 0.23
C ASN A 764 -44.28 -31.59 -0.11
N SER A 765 -45.16 -32.21 0.68
CA SER A 765 -45.79 -31.98 1.99
C SER A 765 -46.75 -33.15 2.22
N ASP A 766 -46.98 -33.51 3.49
CA ASP A 766 -48.20 -34.13 4.06
C ASP A 766 -48.83 -35.42 3.49
N GLY A 767 -49.35 -36.23 4.42
CA GLY A 767 -50.59 -37.00 4.17
C GLY A 767 -50.59 -38.47 4.58
N THR A 768 -50.87 -38.71 5.86
CA THR A 768 -51.92 -39.60 6.39
C THR A 768 -52.20 -40.99 5.77
N MET A 769 -51.94 -41.99 6.63
CA MET A 769 -52.60 -43.30 6.84
C MET A 769 -53.82 -43.71 6.00
N GLY A 770 -53.79 -44.96 5.51
CA GLY A 770 -54.94 -45.80 5.15
C GLY A 770 -54.53 -47.29 5.08
N PRO A 771 -55.43 -48.25 5.36
CA PRO A 771 -55.12 -49.56 5.99
C PRO A 771 -55.25 -50.77 5.03
N GLU A 772 -55.21 -51.99 5.60
CA GLU A 772 -55.41 -53.35 5.00
C GLU A 772 -54.09 -54.09 4.73
N ASP A 773 -53.81 -55.32 5.19
CA ASP A 773 -54.66 -56.50 5.35
C ASP A 773 -54.37 -57.27 6.65
N LYS A 774 -55.43 -57.66 7.39
CA LYS A 774 -55.36 -58.75 8.37
C LYS A 774 -55.76 -60.04 7.65
N SER A 775 -54.81 -60.95 7.46
CA SER A 775 -55.11 -62.33 7.09
C SER A 775 -55.74 -63.06 8.29
N ASP A 776 -56.99 -63.48 8.14
CA ASP A 776 -57.71 -64.22 9.18
C ASP A 776 -57.12 -65.63 9.35
N LEU A 777 -56.62 -65.92 10.56
CA LEU A 777 -56.24 -67.27 10.99
C LEU A 777 -57.50 -68.06 11.37
N SER A 778 -57.93 -69.00 10.53
CA SER A 778 -59.02 -69.92 10.89
C SER A 778 -58.52 -71.01 11.86
N VAL A 779 -59.22 -71.21 12.98
CA VAL A 779 -58.90 -72.21 14.02
C VAL A 779 -60.02 -73.26 14.12
N SER A 780 -59.68 -74.55 14.06
CA SER A 780 -60.63 -75.67 14.29
C SER A 780 -60.20 -76.57 15.45
N ILE A 781 -61.17 -77.13 16.20
CA ILE A 781 -61.02 -77.77 17.53
C ILE A 781 -61.75 -79.15 17.54
N THR A 782 -61.09 -80.28 17.88
CA THR A 782 -61.71 -81.65 17.94
C THR A 782 -61.22 -82.59 19.06
N VAL A 783 -62.12 -83.28 19.80
CA VAL A 783 -61.96 -84.10 21.05
C VAL A 783 -61.42 -85.56 20.81
N VAL A 784 -61.09 -86.44 21.79
CA VAL A 784 -59.80 -86.81 22.47
C VAL A 784 -59.37 -88.23 22.03
N SER A 785 -58.09 -88.65 22.19
CA SER A 785 -57.68 -89.96 22.76
C SER A 785 -56.20 -89.94 23.17
N GLU A 786 -55.90 -90.65 24.25
CA GLU A 786 -54.66 -90.67 25.05
C GLU A 786 -53.41 -91.19 24.32
N ASP A 787 -52.24 -90.58 24.58
CA ASP A 787 -51.00 -91.31 24.88
C ASP A 787 -49.85 -90.41 25.38
N VAL A 788 -48.93 -91.06 26.10
CA VAL A 788 -48.13 -90.58 27.23
C VAL A 788 -46.74 -90.03 26.84
N VAL A 789 -46.45 -88.83 27.36
CA VAL A 789 -45.20 -88.29 27.98
C VAL A 789 -43.83 -88.60 27.33
N SER A 790 -43.07 -87.56 26.95
CA SER A 790 -41.84 -87.15 27.68
C SER A 790 -41.03 -86.00 27.02
N SER A 791 -40.59 -85.09 27.91
CA SER A 791 -39.35 -84.29 27.91
C SER A 791 -39.00 -83.34 26.75
N SER A 792 -39.14 -82.05 27.03
CA SER A 792 -38.27 -80.97 26.54
C SER A 792 -36.87 -81.04 27.21
N PRO A 793 -35.87 -80.16 26.93
CA PRO A 793 -35.64 -79.21 25.83
C PRO A 793 -34.16 -79.24 25.33
N LEU A 794 -33.80 -78.24 24.52
CA LEU A 794 -32.45 -77.68 24.26
C LEU A 794 -31.65 -78.28 23.09
N GLY A 795 -31.44 -77.44 22.07
CA GLY A 795 -30.48 -77.69 21.01
C GLY A 795 -30.30 -76.51 20.05
N ARG A 796 -29.33 -75.66 20.37
CA ARG A 796 -28.37 -74.99 19.46
C ARG A 796 -28.76 -74.69 18.00
N VAL A 797 -28.90 -73.39 17.73
CA VAL A 797 -28.11 -72.65 16.71
C VAL A 797 -26.61 -72.97 16.98
N CYS A 798 -25.70 -73.28 16.06
CA CYS A 798 -25.47 -72.96 14.66
C CYS A 798 -24.50 -74.03 14.15
N GLU A 799 -24.46 -74.35 12.86
CA GLU A 799 -23.21 -74.66 12.16
C GLU A 799 -23.50 -74.79 10.66
N THR A 800 -23.00 -73.85 9.86
CA THR A 800 -22.25 -74.15 8.62
C THR A 800 -21.72 -72.87 7.97
N LEU A 801 -20.48 -72.96 7.47
CA LEU A 801 -19.71 -72.02 6.63
C LEU A 801 -18.68 -71.09 7.33
N CYS A 802 -17.68 -71.73 7.94
CA CYS A 802 -16.29 -71.25 7.92
C CYS A 802 -15.48 -72.26 7.08
N PRO A 803 -14.92 -71.89 5.91
CA PRO A 803 -14.28 -72.84 5.00
C PRO A 803 -12.78 -73.07 5.29
N LEU A 804 -12.37 -73.16 6.56
CA LEU A 804 -11.07 -73.71 6.95
C LEU A 804 -11.19 -74.46 8.29
N ARG A 805 -11.67 -75.71 8.21
CA ARG A 805 -11.46 -76.70 9.29
C ARG A 805 -10.04 -77.27 9.14
N ASN A 806 -9.24 -77.12 10.18
CA ASN A 806 -8.70 -78.26 10.93
C ASN A 806 -8.12 -77.77 12.26
N GLY A 807 -8.75 -78.21 13.35
CA GLY A 807 -8.13 -78.19 14.69
C GLY A 807 -8.16 -76.86 15.45
N GLY A 808 -9.26 -76.63 16.18
CA GLY A 808 -9.20 -76.05 17.53
C GLY A 808 -8.74 -74.60 17.69
N CYS A 809 -9.49 -73.63 17.16
CA CYS A 809 -9.40 -72.24 17.62
C CYS A 809 -10.53 -71.96 18.64
N ARG A 810 -10.17 -71.75 19.91
CA ARG A 810 -11.03 -71.16 20.95
C ARG A 810 -10.54 -69.74 21.19
N TRP A 811 -11.36 -68.73 20.90
CA TRP A 811 -11.10 -67.37 21.38
C TRP A 811 -11.52 -67.28 22.85
N PRO A 812 -10.70 -66.71 23.76
CA PRO A 812 -9.51 -65.89 23.48
C PRO A 812 -8.16 -66.63 23.48
N ASP A 813 -8.12 -67.96 23.55
CA ASP A 813 -6.92 -68.73 23.87
C ASP A 813 -6.32 -69.59 22.73
N ALA A 814 -6.28 -69.13 21.47
CA ALA A 814 -5.56 -69.85 20.40
C ALA A 814 -4.77 -68.96 19.43
N ALA A 815 -3.58 -69.46 19.06
CA ALA A 815 -2.39 -68.71 18.64
C ALA A 815 -2.25 -68.48 17.12
N CYS A 816 -3.15 -67.73 16.48
CA CYS A 816 -2.96 -67.26 15.10
C CYS A 816 -2.44 -65.82 14.99
N ALA A 817 -1.75 -65.32 16.01
CA ALA A 817 -1.09 -64.02 15.95
C ALA A 817 0.12 -63.99 16.88
N GLN A 818 1.26 -64.52 16.43
CA GLN A 818 2.58 -64.14 16.91
C GLN A 818 3.68 -64.73 16.02
N LEU A 819 4.30 -63.89 15.19
CA LEU A 819 5.74 -63.84 14.93
C LEU A 819 5.99 -62.57 14.10
N GLY A 820 6.75 -61.64 14.69
CA GLY A 820 6.80 -60.24 14.28
C GLY A 820 7.96 -59.86 13.37
N SER A 821 8.01 -58.56 13.08
CA SER A 821 9.19 -57.86 12.60
C SER A 821 9.24 -56.46 13.24
N GLN A 822 10.17 -56.36 14.19
CA GLN A 822 10.97 -55.23 14.67
C GLN A 822 10.61 -53.79 14.23
N PHE A 823 10.24 -52.95 15.20
CA PHE A 823 10.85 -51.63 15.39
C PHE A 823 10.82 -51.27 16.89
N VAL A 824 12.01 -50.98 17.42
CA VAL A 824 12.30 -50.65 18.82
C VAL A 824 12.24 -49.14 18.99
N GLY A 825 11.63 -48.68 20.09
CA GLY A 825 12.03 -47.42 20.74
C GLY A 825 10.92 -46.40 20.97
N LEU A 826 10.76 -46.05 22.25
CA LEU A 826 10.05 -44.89 22.82
C LEU A 826 8.51 -44.98 22.94
N LYS A 827 8.08 -45.48 24.11
CA LYS A 827 6.72 -45.26 24.65
C LYS A 827 6.81 -44.10 25.65
N ALA A 828 6.06 -43.04 25.39
CA ALA A 828 5.97 -41.86 26.24
C ALA A 828 5.39 -42.23 27.63
N ASN A 829 6.01 -41.70 28.68
CA ASN A 829 5.52 -41.80 30.06
C ASN A 829 4.51 -40.67 30.30
N PHE A 830 3.23 -41.02 30.36
CA PHE A 830 2.13 -40.07 30.52
C PHE A 830 1.93 -39.58 31.97
N ASP A 831 2.64 -40.16 32.96
CA ASP A 831 2.58 -39.70 34.36
C ASP A 831 3.43 -38.44 34.63
N ALA A 832 4.16 -37.94 33.62
CA ALA A 832 4.91 -36.68 33.72
C ALA A 832 4.05 -35.42 33.47
N PHE A 833 2.82 -35.56 32.97
CA PHE A 833 1.96 -34.42 32.63
C PHE A 833 1.15 -33.88 33.82
N ASP A 834 0.91 -34.67 34.86
CA ASP A 834 0.11 -34.27 36.03
C ASP A 834 0.92 -33.55 37.12
N ARG A 835 2.21 -33.26 36.90
CA ARG A 835 3.08 -32.53 37.84
C ARG A 835 3.51 -31.14 37.41
N LEU A 836 2.92 -30.57 36.36
CA LEU A 836 3.25 -29.22 35.89
C LEU A 836 2.07 -28.27 36.12
N SER A 837 2.07 -27.58 37.27
CA SER A 837 1.18 -26.46 37.54
C SER A 837 1.62 -25.21 36.77
N ILE A 838 0.67 -24.55 36.10
CA ILE A 838 0.86 -23.40 35.20
C ILE A 838 0.90 -22.06 35.99
N TYR A 839 1.62 -22.02 37.12
CA TYR A 839 1.90 -20.77 37.82
C TYR A 839 3.38 -20.73 38.22
N ASP A 840 4.02 -19.58 37.94
CA ASP A 840 5.43 -19.20 38.10
C ASP A 840 6.32 -19.59 36.90
N GLY A 841 6.88 -18.71 36.04
CA GLY A 841 7.05 -17.26 36.04
C GLY A 841 8.50 -16.93 35.60
N TYR A 842 8.77 -16.64 34.31
CA TYR A 842 10.08 -16.13 33.85
C TYR A 842 9.98 -15.26 32.56
N PHE A 843 9.36 -14.09 32.69
CA PHE A 843 10.04 -12.86 32.30
C PHE A 843 10.39 -12.16 33.62
N GLN A 844 11.68 -12.01 33.91
CA GLN A 844 12.13 -10.91 34.76
C GLN A 844 12.68 -9.83 33.86
N SER A 845 12.19 -8.62 34.11
CA SER A 845 12.78 -7.35 33.75
C SER A 845 14.04 -7.10 34.58
N GLU A 846 15.12 -6.67 33.92
CA GLU A 846 15.73 -5.36 34.22
C GLU A 846 15.89 -4.59 32.90
#